data_AF-A0A3N1TPK5-F1
#
_entry.id   AF-A0A3N1TPK5-F1
#
_cell.length_a   1.000
_cell.length_b   1.000
_cell.length_c   1.000
_cell.angle_alpha   90.00
_cell.angle_beta   90.00
_cell.angle_gamma   90.00
#
_symmetry.space_group_name_H-M   'P 1'
#
loop_
_entity.id
_entity.type
_entity.pdbx_description
1 polymer ?
#
loop_
_entity_poly.entity_id
_entity_poly.type
_entity_poly.pdbx_seq_one_letter_code
_entity_poly.pdbx_strand_id
1 'polypeptide(L)'
;MSSRFPVQPPSEGKDGMSRRGVLRAAACGGALALTPLVTNPTSASAASGGSRPVATKAVRPPELARHSLWYRLPATDWQSQALPIGNGRLGAMLFGRPDHERIQFNEQSLWGGVNDYDNALAGQGDGAFDTSMTGFGSYRAFGDVLLSFGARPEVTSPGGPYRTAPNQGLGNAVDGDPRTKWCIEAPPKEVIWQAALTAPAAVSAYRFTSAEDVPDRDPQNWTFQGSADGTAWTTLDTRSLPGPFDSRNQTREFTCSNSAAHMFYRFVFTPRPGVSHFQVAEIALAGVDLGGRHLLYVSSPSGHADGSGRGHDISRSMDGNGSTVWRAADATGGAVWQGDLESVATVTGYSVTAAPDTPQEDPGSLTLEGCANGLDWTPLDERALQPALQRGERRQFTIGKPGAFTRYRLTLRPKSGSKAVRVADVRLTGTELDTAQLGPVIEYHRALDPESGIHTTRFGSPGQKVLREAFASRSADLLVLRYEAERAGALDCDIALTSAQDAPASVDAAAGTVRFGGTMGNGLKHAAVLRVTDTDGSVTAAGSQLRVRSATRMTLLLDARTDYRLDAAAKWRGPDPQPAITAALATASRRSYKALRKAQLAEAGAVASRVSVNWGRTDDGTAALPTDARLARYGAGKSDPGLEQSMFVLGRYLLHSSSRPGGLPANLQGLWNDSNQPPWASDYHTNINVQMNYWGAETTNLSESHEALVEFVRQVAVPSRVATRNAFGAETRGWTARTSQSIFGGNAWEWNTVASAWYAQHLYEHWAFTQDLTYLRDVAYPMIKEICQFWEDRLVENAAGQLVSPNGWSPEHGPREDGVMYDQQIIWDLFGNYLDSAAVLDVDPDYQATVATMQKRLAPNKIGRWGQLQEWQTDRDDPNDIHRHTSHLFGVYPGRQITPDTSPELAAAALVSLKARCGEKEGVPFSEATVTGDSRGSWTWPWRAALFARLGDGERARYMVRGLLRYNTGANLFCKIPPFQMDGNFGITGAIAEMLLQSHEKVIHLLPALPKDWADGSFSGLRARGGYEVSCTWRSGRVTDFTIVADRAHNRDKVAVRVNNKVVWVKPVKTRRGN
;
A
#
# COMPACT_ATOMS: atom_id res chain seq x y z
N MET A 1 -41.23 42.13 7.29
CA MET A 1 -40.70 43.14 8.24
C MET A 1 -39.18 43.09 8.09
N SER A 2 -38.51 44.04 7.40
CA SER A 2 -38.16 45.42 7.83
C SER A 2 -37.35 45.40 9.14
N SER A 3 -36.13 45.94 9.29
CA SER A 3 -35.36 46.99 8.56
C SER A 3 -33.83 46.79 8.76
N ARG A 4 -32.94 46.99 7.76
CA ARG A 4 -32.10 48.19 7.43
C ARG A 4 -31.20 48.80 8.54
N PHE A 5 -29.87 48.85 8.23
CA PHE A 5 -28.74 49.83 8.45
C PHE A 5 -29.02 51.20 9.15
N PRO A 6 -28.03 52.08 9.57
CA PRO A 6 -26.62 52.26 9.06
C PRO A 6 -25.46 52.84 10.00
N VAL A 7 -24.21 52.82 9.50
CA VAL A 7 -23.13 53.87 9.43
C VAL A 7 -22.66 54.78 10.63
N GLN A 8 -21.41 54.54 11.10
CA GLN A 8 -20.20 55.44 11.19
C GLN A 8 -20.11 56.66 12.21
N PRO A 9 -19.02 57.51 12.26
CA PRO A 9 -18.15 57.77 13.46
C PRO A 9 -18.16 59.27 13.94
N PRO A 10 -17.08 59.98 14.40
CA PRO A 10 -15.78 59.69 15.10
C PRO A 10 -15.50 60.59 16.36
N SER A 11 -14.32 60.49 17.02
CA SER A 11 -13.68 61.61 17.76
C SER A 11 -12.18 61.42 18.07
N GLU A 12 -11.41 62.52 18.12
CA GLU A 12 -9.95 62.58 18.36
C GLU A 12 -9.56 62.88 19.83
N GLY A 13 -8.28 62.68 20.20
CA GLY A 13 -7.70 63.08 21.50
C GLY A 13 -6.17 63.16 21.56
N LYS A 14 -5.64 64.38 21.46
CA LYS A 14 -4.30 64.96 21.78
C LYS A 14 -3.58 64.43 23.05
N ASP A 15 -2.30 64.67 23.36
CA ASP A 15 -1.12 65.37 22.73
C ASP A 15 0.19 64.93 23.47
N GLY A 16 1.38 65.14 22.89
CA GLY A 16 2.66 64.95 23.64
C GLY A 16 3.97 65.05 22.82
N MET A 17 4.68 66.19 22.88
CA MET A 17 5.94 66.51 22.15
C MET A 17 7.17 65.71 22.69
N SER A 18 8.34 65.59 22.03
CA SER A 18 9.09 66.47 21.09
C SER A 18 10.22 65.65 20.35
N ARG A 19 11.13 66.12 19.44
CA ARG A 19 11.48 67.43 18.82
C ARG A 19 12.45 67.21 17.61
N ARG A 20 12.20 67.79 16.42
CA ARG A 20 13.17 68.10 15.28
C ARG A 20 13.90 66.90 14.61
N GLY A 21 14.15 66.82 13.29
CA GLY A 21 14.09 67.73 12.11
C GLY A 21 15.36 67.47 11.25
N VAL A 22 15.44 67.55 9.90
CA VAL A 22 14.65 68.21 8.84
C VAL A 22 14.81 67.45 7.48
N LEU A 23 13.90 67.69 6.52
CA LEU A 23 13.83 67.11 5.15
C LEU A 23 14.96 67.53 4.18
N ARG A 24 15.14 66.77 3.07
CA ARG A 24 14.78 67.23 1.69
C ARG A 24 14.92 66.14 0.61
N ALA A 25 14.28 66.39 -0.54
CA ALA A 25 14.25 65.55 -1.76
C ALA A 25 14.68 66.38 -3.00
N ALA A 26 14.63 65.76 -4.21
CA ALA A 26 15.03 66.23 -5.55
C ALA A 26 16.50 65.92 -5.98
N ALA A 27 16.88 65.81 -7.25
CA ALA A 27 16.19 65.45 -8.52
C ALA A 27 17.23 65.26 -9.65
N CYS A 28 16.84 64.58 -10.73
CA CYS A 28 17.33 64.65 -12.13
C CYS A 28 18.81 64.93 -12.49
N GLY A 29 19.37 64.02 -13.30
CA GLY A 29 20.00 64.37 -14.59
C GLY A 29 21.54 64.40 -14.67
N GLY A 30 22.08 63.88 -15.79
CA GLY A 30 23.50 64.02 -16.16
C GLY A 30 24.03 62.84 -16.98
N ALA A 31 24.38 63.07 -18.25
CA ALA A 31 24.96 62.08 -19.16
C ALA A 31 26.23 62.62 -19.83
N LEU A 32 26.92 61.73 -20.57
CA LEU A 32 27.96 61.97 -21.59
C LEU A 32 29.46 62.13 -21.15
N ALA A 33 30.23 61.11 -21.56
CA ALA A 33 31.29 61.20 -22.59
C ALA A 33 32.80 61.04 -22.22
N LEU A 34 33.36 59.94 -22.75
CA LEU A 34 34.57 59.85 -23.60
C LEU A 34 36.02 60.01 -23.05
N THR A 35 36.66 58.85 -22.82
CA THR A 35 37.99 58.40 -23.37
C THR A 35 39.29 59.19 -23.10
N PRO A 36 40.50 58.62 -23.40
CA PRO A 36 40.97 57.22 -23.33
C PRO A 36 42.31 57.10 -22.57
N LEU A 37 42.78 55.87 -22.28
CA LEU A 37 44.21 55.50 -22.40
C LEU A 37 44.43 53.99 -22.36
N VAL A 38 45.44 53.54 -23.10
CA VAL A 38 45.77 52.13 -23.38
C VAL A 38 47.02 51.73 -22.61
N THR A 39 47.00 50.60 -21.88
CA THR A 39 48.11 49.61 -21.81
C THR A 39 47.64 48.29 -21.19
N ASN A 40 47.86 47.19 -21.91
CA ASN A 40 47.90 45.81 -21.41
C ASN A 40 49.38 45.42 -21.17
N PRO A 41 49.71 44.24 -20.59
CA PRO A 41 49.14 43.61 -19.40
C PRO A 41 50.26 43.11 -18.44
N THR A 42 49.95 42.69 -17.20
CA THR A 42 50.73 41.61 -16.52
C THR A 42 49.98 40.99 -15.35
N SER A 43 50.20 39.68 -15.19
CA SER A 43 49.72 38.76 -14.15
C SER A 43 49.61 39.30 -12.72
N ALA A 44 48.43 39.12 -12.10
CA ALA A 44 48.26 39.13 -10.65
C ALA A 44 47.32 37.99 -10.19
N SER A 45 47.78 37.23 -9.19
CA SER A 45 47.06 36.12 -8.57
C SER A 45 45.73 36.58 -7.94
N ALA A 46 44.61 36.03 -8.40
CA ALA A 46 43.32 36.20 -7.73
C ALA A 46 43.22 35.26 -6.52
N ALA A 47 43.23 35.83 -5.32
CA ALA A 47 43.15 35.08 -4.08
C ALA A 47 41.83 34.28 -3.96
N SER A 48 41.92 33.06 -3.45
CA SER A 48 40.78 32.20 -3.16
C SER A 48 39.94 32.77 -2.01
N GLY A 49 38.88 33.51 -2.37
CA GLY A 49 37.83 33.93 -1.45
C GLY A 49 37.08 32.72 -0.91
N GLY A 50 37.55 32.15 0.20
CA GLY A 50 36.94 30.99 0.84
C GLY A 50 35.48 31.28 1.22
N SER A 51 34.54 30.62 0.54
CA SER A 51 33.14 30.64 0.92
C SER A 51 32.99 30.01 2.30
N ARG A 52 32.45 30.76 3.26
CA ARG A 52 32.01 30.17 4.53
C ARG A 52 30.99 29.08 4.20
N PRO A 53 31.17 27.82 4.67
CA PRO A 53 30.16 26.80 4.46
C PRO A 53 28.88 27.25 5.16
N VAL A 54 27.81 27.41 4.38
CA VAL A 54 26.46 27.63 4.91
C VAL A 54 26.14 26.43 5.80
N ALA A 55 25.77 26.69 7.05
CA ALA A 55 25.48 25.62 8.01
C ALA A 55 24.28 24.82 7.49
N THR A 56 24.54 23.60 6.99
CA THR A 56 23.49 22.73 6.49
C THR A 56 22.62 22.28 7.66
N LYS A 57 21.31 22.47 7.50
CA LYS A 57 20.34 22.18 8.55
C LYS A 57 20.23 20.66 8.69
N ALA A 58 20.62 20.12 9.84
CA ALA A 58 20.60 18.68 10.09
C ALA A 58 19.20 18.09 9.85
N VAL A 59 19.16 17.02 9.04
CA VAL A 59 17.92 16.31 8.71
C VAL A 59 17.62 15.32 9.84
N ARG A 60 16.48 15.52 10.52
CA ARG A 60 16.04 14.67 11.63
C ARG A 60 14.84 13.82 11.19
N PRO A 61 14.96 12.50 11.12
CA PRO A 61 13.81 11.64 10.86
C PRO A 61 12.83 11.68 12.05
N PRO A 62 11.53 11.43 11.81
CA PRO A 62 10.59 11.20 12.90
C PRO A 62 10.91 9.89 13.63
N GLU A 63 10.53 9.83 14.90
CA GLU A 63 10.43 8.58 15.64
C GLU A 63 9.22 7.78 15.11
N LEU A 64 9.33 6.45 15.10
CA LEU A 64 8.26 5.57 14.61
C LEU A 64 7.23 5.35 15.72
N ALA A 65 5.95 5.33 15.35
CA ALA A 65 4.90 4.93 16.27
C ALA A 65 4.95 3.42 16.54
N ARG A 66 4.35 3.00 17.66
CA ARG A 66 4.29 1.58 18.10
C ARG A 66 3.78 0.63 17.02
N HIS A 67 2.85 1.10 16.18
CA HIS A 67 2.17 0.31 15.17
C HIS A 67 2.73 0.49 13.75
N SER A 68 3.77 1.33 13.56
CA SER A 68 4.36 1.60 12.25
C SER A 68 4.98 0.34 11.62
N LEU A 69 4.80 0.21 10.31
CA LEU A 69 5.44 -0.83 9.49
C LEU A 69 6.78 -0.31 8.99
N TRP A 70 7.86 -1.07 9.08
CA TRP A 70 9.18 -0.59 8.67
C TRP A 70 10.14 -1.68 8.16
N TYR A 71 11.07 -1.27 7.28
CA TYR A 71 11.90 -2.17 6.47
C TYR A 71 13.30 -1.57 6.21
N ARG A 72 14.31 -2.44 6.05
CA ARG A 72 15.72 -2.09 5.75
C ARG A 72 16.12 -2.15 4.26
N LEU A 73 15.19 -2.54 3.40
CA LEU A 73 15.36 -2.58 1.95
C LEU A 73 14.18 -1.84 1.30
N PRO A 74 14.35 -1.24 0.09
CA PRO A 74 13.24 -0.74 -0.69
C PRO A 74 12.27 -1.87 -1.05
N ALA A 75 11.07 -1.51 -1.51
CA ALA A 75 10.21 -2.49 -2.16
C ALA A 75 10.74 -2.79 -3.57
N THR A 76 10.68 -4.06 -3.96
CA THR A 76 10.82 -4.50 -5.36
C THR A 76 9.50 -5.04 -5.92
N ASP A 77 8.56 -5.43 -5.05
CA ASP A 77 7.25 -5.95 -5.42
C ASP A 77 6.11 -5.02 -4.95
N TRP A 78 5.17 -4.74 -5.85
CA TRP A 78 4.04 -3.85 -5.59
C TRP A 78 3.04 -4.46 -4.58
N GLN A 79 2.67 -5.74 -4.75
CA GLN A 79 1.61 -6.37 -3.97
C GLN A 79 2.01 -6.62 -2.51
N SER A 80 3.25 -7.05 -2.28
CA SER A 80 3.70 -7.59 -0.99
C SER A 80 4.73 -6.74 -0.25
N GLN A 81 5.30 -5.70 -0.87
CA GLN A 81 6.36 -4.90 -0.24
C GLN A 81 6.13 -3.38 -0.28
N ALA A 82 5.57 -2.83 -1.36
CA ALA A 82 5.27 -1.39 -1.43
C ALA A 82 4.23 -0.97 -0.39
N LEU A 83 4.30 0.29 0.07
CA LEU A 83 3.50 0.79 1.20
C LEU A 83 2.41 1.77 0.77
N PRO A 84 1.16 1.60 1.25
CA PRO A 84 0.03 2.41 0.84
C PRO A 84 -0.04 3.77 1.57
N ILE A 85 -0.44 4.80 0.82
CA ILE A 85 -1.08 6.01 1.33
C ILE A 85 -2.41 6.25 0.61
N GLY A 86 -3.40 6.87 1.27
CA GLY A 86 -4.66 7.25 0.62
C GLY A 86 -5.50 8.25 1.42
N ASN A 87 -6.40 8.96 0.74
CA ASN A 87 -7.30 9.98 1.34
C ASN A 87 -8.81 9.74 1.06
N GLY A 88 -9.16 8.52 0.64
CA GLY A 88 -10.52 8.15 0.21
C GLY A 88 -10.93 8.73 -1.14
N ARG A 89 -9.95 9.06 -2.01
CA ARG A 89 -10.14 9.39 -3.43
C ARG A 89 -8.89 9.12 -4.26
N LEU A 90 -7.73 9.59 -3.76
CA LEU A 90 -6.41 9.34 -4.31
C LEU A 90 -5.63 8.41 -3.38
N GLY A 91 -4.98 7.41 -3.99
CA GLY A 91 -4.09 6.46 -3.32
C GLY A 91 -2.76 6.37 -4.03
N ALA A 92 -1.71 5.95 -3.32
CA ALA A 92 -0.42 5.62 -3.91
C ALA A 92 0.31 4.52 -3.15
N MET A 93 1.18 3.79 -3.86
CA MET A 93 2.06 2.75 -3.35
C MET A 93 3.52 3.19 -3.56
N LEU A 94 4.29 3.24 -2.47
CA LEU A 94 5.65 3.78 -2.45
C LEU A 94 6.71 2.69 -2.33
N PHE A 95 7.76 2.82 -3.15
CA PHE A 95 8.84 1.82 -3.25
C PHE A 95 10.07 2.20 -2.41
N GLY A 96 10.42 3.48 -2.35
CA GLY A 96 11.46 4.02 -1.46
C GLY A 96 12.91 3.83 -1.93
N ARG A 97 13.18 3.42 -3.18
CA ARG A 97 14.56 3.13 -3.63
C ARG A 97 15.42 4.41 -3.71
N PRO A 98 16.66 4.43 -3.15
CA PRO A 98 17.45 5.66 -3.01
C PRO A 98 17.78 6.41 -4.29
N ASP A 99 18.10 5.70 -5.37
CA ASP A 99 18.56 6.29 -6.64
C ASP A 99 17.46 6.36 -7.72
N HIS A 100 16.34 5.67 -7.53
CA HIS A 100 15.15 5.73 -8.38
C HIS A 100 13.89 5.54 -7.52
N GLU A 101 13.10 6.59 -7.33
CA GLU A 101 11.83 6.49 -6.62
C GLU A 101 10.68 6.22 -7.59
N ARG A 102 9.90 5.17 -7.32
CA ARG A 102 8.64 4.86 -8.02
C ARG A 102 7.48 5.07 -7.06
N ILE A 103 6.52 5.89 -7.46
CA ILE A 103 5.26 6.10 -6.75
C ILE A 103 4.13 5.78 -7.73
N GLN A 104 3.62 4.56 -7.66
CA GLN A 104 2.43 4.17 -8.40
C GLN A 104 1.23 4.84 -7.73
N PHE A 105 0.38 5.54 -8.48
CA PHE A 105 -0.77 6.25 -7.93
C PHE A 105 -2.06 5.92 -8.67
N ASN A 106 -3.16 6.05 -7.95
CA ASN A 106 -4.51 5.74 -8.38
C ASN A 106 -5.53 6.79 -7.95
N GLU A 107 -6.63 6.84 -8.71
CA GLU A 107 -7.85 7.58 -8.41
C GLU A 107 -9.00 6.58 -8.41
N GLN A 108 -9.90 6.66 -7.42
CA GLN A 108 -10.96 5.67 -7.16
C GLN A 108 -11.90 5.38 -8.34
N SER A 109 -12.02 6.28 -9.32
CA SER A 109 -13.04 6.25 -10.36
C SER A 109 -12.54 5.97 -11.77
N LEU A 110 -11.25 5.64 -11.94
CA LEU A 110 -10.71 5.25 -13.23
C LEU A 110 -11.13 3.80 -13.58
N TRP A 111 -12.31 3.68 -14.22
CA TRP A 111 -12.93 2.41 -14.60
C TRP A 111 -13.14 2.36 -16.11
N GLY A 112 -12.68 1.28 -16.74
CA GLY A 112 -13.04 0.94 -18.12
C GLY A 112 -14.30 0.09 -18.12
N GLY A 113 -15.18 0.19 -19.12
CA GLY A 113 -16.52 -0.43 -19.15
C GLY A 113 -17.63 0.61 -19.40
N VAL A 114 -18.84 0.18 -19.75
CA VAL A 114 -19.96 1.08 -20.07
C VAL A 114 -20.92 1.29 -18.90
N ASN A 115 -21.75 2.32 -19.04
CA ASN A 115 -22.79 2.68 -18.09
C ASN A 115 -23.94 1.67 -18.10
N ASP A 116 -24.51 1.40 -16.93
CA ASP A 116 -25.77 0.66 -16.73
C ASP A 116 -25.78 -0.75 -17.37
N TYR A 117 -24.58 -1.34 -17.52
CA TYR A 117 -24.38 -2.67 -18.10
C TYR A 117 -25.06 -3.77 -17.28
N ASP A 118 -25.77 -4.70 -17.91
CA ASP A 118 -26.19 -5.96 -17.29
C ASP A 118 -25.93 -7.12 -18.26
N ASN A 119 -25.45 -8.26 -17.75
CA ASN A 119 -25.17 -9.43 -18.58
C ASN A 119 -26.35 -9.84 -19.48
N ALA A 120 -27.57 -9.92 -18.94
CA ALA A 120 -28.74 -10.34 -19.72
C ALA A 120 -29.15 -9.26 -20.75
N LEU A 121 -29.10 -7.98 -20.36
CA LEU A 121 -29.37 -6.87 -21.29
C LEU A 121 -28.32 -6.76 -22.42
N ALA A 122 -27.08 -7.19 -22.16
CA ALA A 122 -25.99 -7.28 -23.13
C ALA A 122 -25.96 -8.61 -23.92
N GLY A 123 -26.95 -9.48 -23.74
CA GLY A 123 -27.03 -10.79 -24.41
C GLY A 123 -25.96 -11.80 -23.97
N GLN A 124 -25.35 -11.60 -22.80
CA GLN A 124 -24.36 -12.48 -22.19
C GLN A 124 -25.01 -13.45 -21.20
N GLY A 125 -24.40 -14.62 -21.00
CA GLY A 125 -24.81 -15.58 -19.98
C GLY A 125 -24.53 -15.09 -18.56
N ASP A 126 -25.24 -15.65 -17.57
CA ASP A 126 -25.11 -15.23 -16.17
C ASP A 126 -23.66 -15.30 -15.65
N GLY A 127 -22.95 -16.40 -15.93
CA GLY A 127 -21.53 -16.57 -15.58
C GLY A 127 -20.52 -15.76 -16.41
N ALA A 128 -20.94 -14.90 -17.33
CA ALA A 128 -20.03 -14.07 -18.13
C ALA A 128 -19.40 -12.93 -17.31
N PHE A 129 -18.15 -12.61 -17.62
CA PHE A 129 -17.37 -11.58 -16.92
C PHE A 129 -16.52 -10.76 -17.90
N ASP A 130 -17.19 -9.89 -18.68
CA ASP A 130 -16.55 -9.07 -19.71
C ASP A 130 -15.85 -7.84 -19.11
N THR A 131 -14.54 -7.95 -18.87
CA THR A 131 -13.69 -6.86 -18.37
C THR A 131 -13.13 -5.93 -19.48
N SER A 132 -13.72 -5.96 -20.68
CA SER A 132 -13.34 -5.06 -21.78
C SER A 132 -13.71 -3.60 -21.50
N MET A 133 -13.18 -2.69 -22.32
CA MET A 133 -13.53 -1.26 -22.25
C MET A 133 -15.00 -0.97 -22.59
N THR A 134 -15.70 -1.93 -23.21
CA THR A 134 -17.08 -1.78 -23.71
C THR A 134 -18.10 -2.67 -22.99
N GLY A 135 -17.66 -3.56 -22.10
CA GLY A 135 -18.52 -4.44 -21.28
C GLY A 135 -18.76 -3.90 -19.86
N PHE A 136 -18.89 -4.82 -18.90
CA PHE A 136 -18.89 -4.51 -17.46
C PHE A 136 -17.59 -3.80 -17.05
N GLY A 137 -16.48 -4.29 -17.59
CA GLY A 137 -15.17 -3.68 -17.49
C GLY A 137 -14.46 -3.94 -16.16
N SER A 138 -13.61 -3.01 -15.73
CA SER A 138 -12.76 -3.18 -14.54
C SER A 138 -12.09 -1.88 -14.12
N TYR A 139 -11.68 -1.84 -12.84
CA TYR A 139 -10.81 -0.81 -12.30
C TYR A 139 -9.45 -0.81 -13.00
N ARG A 140 -8.86 0.36 -13.18
CA ARG A 140 -7.63 0.53 -13.98
C ARG A 140 -6.54 1.22 -13.16
N ALA A 141 -5.28 0.97 -13.53
CA ALA A 141 -4.16 1.73 -13.00
C ALA A 141 -4.18 3.15 -13.56
N PHE A 142 -3.84 4.17 -12.75
CA PHE A 142 -3.83 5.55 -13.22
C PHE A 142 -2.48 5.96 -13.81
N GLY A 143 -1.39 5.74 -13.08
CA GLY A 143 -0.03 6.04 -13.55
C GLY A 143 1.05 5.95 -12.49
N ASP A 144 2.25 6.40 -12.84
CA ASP A 144 3.40 6.46 -11.94
C ASP A 144 4.04 7.87 -11.93
N VAL A 145 4.56 8.25 -10.78
CA VAL A 145 5.62 9.28 -10.68
C VAL A 145 6.96 8.56 -10.54
N LEU A 146 7.91 8.92 -11.40
CA LEU A 146 9.27 8.40 -11.37
C LEU A 146 10.25 9.55 -11.09
N LEU A 147 11.13 9.37 -10.10
CA LEU A 147 12.23 10.31 -9.82
C LEU A 147 13.56 9.57 -9.92
N SER A 148 14.33 9.85 -10.95
CA SER A 148 15.68 9.31 -11.16
C SER A 148 16.71 10.24 -10.54
N PHE A 149 17.36 9.83 -9.44
CA PHE A 149 18.30 10.65 -8.68
C PHE A 149 19.75 10.44 -9.13
N GLY A 150 20.52 11.53 -9.08
CA GLY A 150 21.91 11.57 -9.53
C GLY A 150 22.04 11.64 -11.05
N ALA A 151 23.25 11.93 -11.52
CA ALA A 151 23.58 11.75 -12.92
C ALA A 151 23.70 10.25 -13.21
N ARG A 152 22.89 9.74 -14.14
CA ARG A 152 22.98 8.38 -14.73
C ARG A 152 23.38 8.49 -16.20
N PRO A 153 24.07 7.50 -16.80
CA PRO A 153 24.25 7.48 -18.23
C PRO A 153 22.92 7.48 -18.98
N GLU A 154 22.78 8.36 -19.97
CA GLU A 154 21.55 8.47 -20.75
C GLU A 154 21.60 7.46 -21.91
N VAL A 155 20.75 6.45 -21.85
CA VAL A 155 20.62 5.44 -22.92
C VAL A 155 19.55 5.88 -23.91
N THR A 156 19.94 5.99 -25.18
CA THR A 156 19.15 6.51 -26.30
C THR A 156 19.26 5.58 -27.50
N SER A 157 18.33 5.72 -28.44
CA SER A 157 18.37 5.01 -29.72
C SER A 157 18.20 6.01 -30.87
N PRO A 158 19.29 6.65 -31.33
CA PRO A 158 19.24 7.77 -32.28
C PRO A 158 18.67 7.44 -33.67
N GLY A 159 18.58 6.15 -34.04
CA GLY A 159 17.95 5.71 -35.28
C GLY A 159 16.43 5.49 -35.17
N GLY A 160 15.85 5.67 -33.98
CA GLY A 160 14.42 5.50 -33.71
C GLY A 160 13.56 6.76 -33.93
N PRO A 161 12.32 6.79 -33.40
CA PRO A 161 11.71 5.78 -32.53
C PRO A 161 11.45 4.47 -33.28
N TYR A 162 11.82 3.36 -32.66
CA TYR A 162 11.50 2.03 -33.16
C TYR A 162 10.17 1.54 -32.59
N ARG A 163 9.48 0.68 -33.34
CA ARG A 163 8.25 0.03 -32.88
C ARG A 163 8.62 -1.11 -31.94
N THR A 164 8.14 -1.05 -30.71
CA THR A 164 8.34 -2.10 -29.68
C THR A 164 7.01 -2.38 -28.99
N ALA A 165 6.86 -3.55 -28.36
CA ALA A 165 5.77 -3.77 -27.41
C ALA A 165 5.93 -2.83 -26.19
N PRO A 166 4.85 -2.45 -25.47
CA PRO A 166 4.93 -1.51 -24.34
C PRO A 166 5.87 -1.94 -23.21
N ASN A 167 6.05 -3.25 -23.02
CA ASN A 167 6.95 -3.85 -22.03
C ASN A 167 8.29 -4.32 -22.62
N GLN A 168 8.64 -3.93 -23.86
CA GLN A 168 9.86 -4.34 -24.57
C GLN A 168 10.66 -3.16 -25.13
N GLY A 169 10.58 -2.01 -24.45
CA GLY A 169 11.25 -0.77 -24.83
C GLY A 169 12.76 -0.77 -24.56
N LEU A 170 13.43 0.33 -24.97
CA LEU A 170 14.89 0.49 -24.87
C LEU A 170 15.44 0.35 -23.44
N GLY A 171 14.66 0.75 -22.42
CA GLY A 171 15.08 0.68 -21.01
C GLY A 171 15.43 -0.74 -20.56
N ASN A 172 14.77 -1.75 -21.13
CA ASN A 172 15.04 -3.15 -20.84
C ASN A 172 16.46 -3.58 -21.24
N ALA A 173 17.10 -2.90 -22.21
CA ALA A 173 18.45 -3.24 -22.65
C ALA A 173 19.54 -2.98 -21.57
N VAL A 174 19.17 -2.44 -20.41
CA VAL A 174 20.07 -2.06 -19.31
C VAL A 174 19.38 -2.19 -17.94
N ASP A 175 18.26 -2.91 -17.79
CA ASP A 175 17.52 -2.92 -16.52
C ASP A 175 18.08 -3.90 -15.48
N GLY A 176 19.00 -4.78 -15.90
CA GLY A 176 19.67 -5.79 -15.10
C GLY A 176 18.91 -7.11 -14.98
N ASP A 177 17.75 -7.25 -15.63
CA ASP A 177 16.94 -8.47 -15.63
C ASP A 177 17.03 -9.20 -16.98
N PRO A 178 17.80 -10.31 -17.07
CA PRO A 178 17.97 -11.06 -18.31
C PRO A 178 16.68 -11.75 -18.82
N ARG A 179 15.54 -11.54 -18.16
CA ARG A 179 14.20 -12.02 -18.55
C ARG A 179 13.37 -10.95 -19.24
N THR A 180 13.78 -9.68 -19.19
CA THR A 180 13.21 -8.62 -20.03
C THR A 180 14.01 -8.54 -21.34
N LYS A 181 13.50 -7.77 -22.31
CA LYS A 181 14.23 -7.51 -23.56
C LYS A 181 13.82 -6.19 -24.20
N TRP A 182 14.77 -5.53 -24.84
CA TRP A 182 14.46 -4.55 -25.87
C TRP A 182 14.21 -5.30 -27.18
N CYS A 183 13.00 -5.21 -27.73
CA CYS A 183 12.58 -5.94 -28.93
C CYS A 183 11.93 -4.99 -29.94
N ILE A 184 12.56 -4.87 -31.12
CA ILE A 184 12.14 -4.00 -32.22
C ILE A 184 11.40 -4.83 -33.25
N GLU A 185 10.16 -4.45 -33.57
CA GLU A 185 9.41 -4.97 -34.69
C GLU A 185 9.92 -4.37 -36.02
N ALA A 186 10.04 -5.20 -37.05
CA ALA A 186 10.46 -4.82 -38.40
C ALA A 186 11.69 -3.89 -38.42
N PRO A 187 12.83 -4.32 -37.85
CA PRO A 187 13.98 -3.46 -37.61
C PRO A 187 14.57 -2.92 -38.94
N PRO A 188 15.07 -1.68 -38.95
CA PRO A 188 15.80 -1.15 -40.10
C PRO A 188 17.15 -1.86 -40.30
N LYS A 189 17.84 -1.52 -41.39
CA LYS A 189 19.18 -2.05 -41.71
C LYS A 189 20.22 -1.86 -40.60
N GLU A 190 20.09 -0.80 -39.81
CA GLU A 190 20.96 -0.47 -38.69
C GLU A 190 20.12 -0.12 -37.46
N VAL A 191 20.31 -0.87 -36.38
CA VAL A 191 19.72 -0.58 -35.07
C VAL A 191 20.80 0.08 -34.22
N ILE A 192 20.58 1.32 -33.80
CA ILE A 192 21.56 2.08 -33.01
C ILE A 192 21.15 2.09 -31.54
N TRP A 193 22.03 1.61 -30.68
CA TRP A 193 21.98 1.81 -29.23
C TRP A 193 23.10 2.75 -28.82
N GLN A 194 22.84 3.72 -27.95
CA GLN A 194 23.83 4.73 -27.55
C GLN A 194 23.70 5.08 -26.07
N ALA A 195 24.82 5.12 -25.34
CA ALA A 195 24.91 5.66 -24.00
C ALA A 195 25.73 6.97 -23.97
N ALA A 196 25.18 8.02 -23.35
CA ALA A 196 25.91 9.22 -22.96
C ALA A 196 26.28 9.12 -21.48
N LEU A 197 27.57 8.98 -21.16
CA LEU A 197 28.06 8.78 -19.80
C LEU A 197 28.05 10.09 -18.99
N THR A 198 28.12 9.94 -17.67
CA THR A 198 28.09 11.05 -16.70
C THR A 198 29.46 11.63 -16.41
N ALA A 199 30.51 10.87 -16.74
CA ALA A 199 31.90 11.26 -16.80
C ALA A 199 32.59 10.40 -17.87
N PRO A 200 33.72 10.83 -18.46
CA PRO A 200 34.43 10.04 -19.44
C PRO A 200 34.95 8.75 -18.79
N ALA A 201 34.67 7.59 -19.39
CA ALA A 201 35.17 6.30 -18.94
C ALA A 201 35.82 5.55 -20.10
N ALA A 202 36.84 4.74 -19.82
CA ALA A 202 37.51 3.90 -20.83
C ALA A 202 36.94 2.48 -20.77
N VAL A 203 36.14 2.13 -21.78
CA VAL A 203 35.55 0.79 -21.91
C VAL A 203 36.46 -0.09 -22.77
N SER A 204 36.98 -1.17 -22.19
CA SER A 204 37.81 -2.20 -22.85
C SER A 204 37.12 -3.55 -23.02
N ALA A 205 35.90 -3.70 -22.51
CA ALA A 205 35.06 -4.87 -22.75
C ALA A 205 33.58 -4.50 -22.68
N TYR A 206 32.73 -5.28 -23.35
CA TYR A 206 31.29 -5.14 -23.31
C TYR A 206 30.63 -6.51 -23.30
N ARG A 207 29.37 -6.57 -22.87
CA ARG A 207 28.59 -7.81 -22.80
C ARG A 207 27.24 -7.61 -23.45
N PHE A 208 26.75 -8.68 -24.08
CA PHE A 208 25.35 -8.80 -24.46
C PHE A 208 24.75 -10.05 -23.84
N THR A 209 23.49 -9.96 -23.45
CA THR A 209 22.70 -11.14 -23.04
C THR A 209 21.65 -11.44 -24.11
N SER A 210 21.59 -12.69 -24.56
CA SER A 210 20.50 -13.16 -25.42
C SER A 210 19.16 -13.09 -24.69
N ALA A 211 18.09 -12.81 -25.43
CA ALA A 211 16.73 -12.85 -24.89
C ALA A 211 16.24 -14.30 -24.61
N GLU A 212 14.94 -14.47 -24.39
CA GLU A 212 14.31 -15.70 -23.92
C GLU A 212 13.66 -16.58 -25.01
N ASP A 213 13.26 -16.02 -26.16
CA ASP A 213 12.49 -16.72 -27.23
C ASP A 213 13.29 -17.12 -28.51
N VAL A 214 13.44 -16.24 -29.52
CA VAL A 214 13.87 -16.61 -30.89
C VAL A 214 15.35 -16.23 -31.18
N PRO A 215 16.29 -17.19 -31.32
CA PRO A 215 17.74 -16.89 -31.41
C PRO A 215 18.17 -16.02 -32.60
N ASP A 216 17.49 -16.14 -33.76
CA ASP A 216 17.88 -15.43 -34.99
C ASP A 216 17.76 -13.90 -34.93
N ARG A 217 17.06 -13.38 -33.91
CA ARG A 217 16.85 -11.95 -33.69
C ARG A 217 17.96 -11.30 -32.84
N ASP A 218 18.83 -12.09 -32.23
CA ASP A 218 19.89 -11.63 -31.33
C ASP A 218 21.01 -10.88 -32.08
N PRO A 219 21.87 -10.11 -31.39
CA PRO A 219 23.00 -9.44 -32.01
C PRO A 219 23.99 -10.43 -32.61
N GLN A 220 24.11 -10.45 -33.94
CA GLN A 220 25.10 -11.27 -34.66
C GLN A 220 26.18 -10.42 -35.36
N ASN A 221 25.85 -9.20 -35.78
CA ASN A 221 26.78 -8.28 -36.43
C ASN A 221 26.67 -6.88 -35.81
N TRP A 222 27.78 -6.26 -35.46
CA TRP A 222 27.78 -4.91 -34.90
C TRP A 222 29.12 -4.19 -35.03
N THR A 223 29.07 -2.85 -34.97
CA THR A 223 30.22 -1.98 -34.76
C THR A 223 30.06 -1.23 -33.44
N PHE A 224 31.07 -1.30 -32.58
CA PHE A 224 31.16 -0.55 -31.32
C PHE A 224 32.00 0.70 -31.51
N GLN A 225 31.51 1.85 -31.04
CA GLN A 225 32.16 3.15 -31.27
C GLN A 225 32.15 4.01 -30.00
N GLY A 226 33.17 4.86 -29.85
CA GLY A 226 33.28 5.86 -28.78
C GLY A 226 33.35 7.28 -29.34
N SER A 227 32.90 8.26 -28.55
CA SER A 227 32.96 9.69 -28.90
C SER A 227 33.16 10.58 -27.67
N ALA A 228 33.82 11.72 -27.84
CA ALA A 228 33.96 12.73 -26.80
C ALA A 228 32.78 13.73 -26.76
N ASP A 229 32.05 13.90 -27.87
CA ASP A 229 31.03 14.94 -28.06
C ASP A 229 29.67 14.41 -28.58
N GLY A 230 29.57 13.12 -28.90
CA GLY A 230 28.36 12.48 -29.42
C GLY A 230 28.16 12.66 -30.93
N THR A 231 29.04 13.39 -31.61
CA THR A 231 28.97 13.72 -33.04
C THR A 231 30.12 13.10 -33.85
N ALA A 232 31.35 13.16 -33.34
CA ALA A 232 32.54 12.57 -33.95
C ALA A 232 32.81 11.20 -33.33
N TRP A 233 32.65 10.12 -34.12
CA TRP A 233 32.70 8.74 -33.62
C TRP A 233 33.93 7.98 -34.12
N THR A 234 34.65 7.35 -33.19
CA THR A 234 35.77 6.45 -33.46
C THR A 234 35.33 5.01 -33.28
N THR A 235 35.54 4.15 -34.28
CA THR A 235 35.30 2.70 -34.14
C THR A 235 36.32 2.07 -33.20
N LEU A 236 35.83 1.33 -32.20
CA LEU A 236 36.62 0.65 -31.17
C LEU A 236 36.64 -0.87 -31.35
N ASP A 237 35.57 -1.45 -31.93
CA ASP A 237 35.45 -2.87 -32.25
C ASP A 237 34.45 -3.09 -33.39
N THR A 238 34.60 -4.18 -34.14
CA THR A 238 33.64 -4.64 -35.15
C THR A 238 33.59 -6.16 -35.09
N ARG A 239 32.38 -6.73 -34.96
CA ARG A 239 32.19 -8.18 -34.81
C ARG A 239 31.13 -8.70 -35.75
N SER A 240 31.35 -9.96 -36.13
CA SER A 240 30.41 -10.83 -36.81
C SER A 240 30.51 -12.20 -36.15
N LEU A 241 29.40 -12.74 -35.64
CA LEU A 241 29.31 -14.08 -35.08
C LEU A 241 28.93 -15.08 -36.18
N PRO A 242 29.45 -16.32 -36.14
CA PRO A 242 29.10 -17.36 -37.11
C PRO A 242 27.66 -17.90 -36.95
N GLY A 243 26.94 -17.46 -35.92
CA GLY A 243 25.57 -17.86 -35.59
C GLY A 243 25.05 -17.11 -34.36
N PRO A 244 23.83 -17.41 -33.89
CA PRO A 244 23.26 -16.83 -32.68
C PRO A 244 23.98 -17.32 -31.40
N PHE A 245 23.47 -16.89 -30.25
CA PHE A 245 23.94 -17.31 -28.93
C PHE A 245 23.62 -18.80 -28.69
N ASP A 246 24.50 -19.50 -27.95
CA ASP A 246 24.42 -20.96 -27.78
C ASP A 246 23.24 -21.38 -26.90
N SER A 247 22.76 -20.46 -26.06
CA SER A 247 21.61 -20.63 -25.17
C SER A 247 20.85 -19.30 -25.00
N ARG A 248 19.63 -19.38 -24.45
CA ARG A 248 18.81 -18.20 -24.11
C ARG A 248 19.18 -17.68 -22.72
N ASN A 249 18.98 -16.37 -22.51
CA ASN A 249 19.45 -15.65 -21.32
C ASN A 249 20.98 -15.78 -21.09
N GLN A 250 21.74 -16.01 -22.16
CA GLN A 250 23.20 -16.23 -22.14
C GLN A 250 23.93 -14.89 -22.26
N THR A 251 24.65 -14.50 -21.22
CA THR A 251 25.58 -13.37 -21.26
C THR A 251 26.89 -13.78 -21.95
N ARG A 252 27.30 -13.06 -23.00
CA ARG A 252 28.64 -13.20 -23.62
C ARG A 252 29.42 -11.90 -23.51
N GLU A 253 30.68 -12.02 -23.12
CA GLU A 253 31.63 -10.89 -23.06
C GLU A 253 32.51 -10.82 -24.31
N PHE A 254 32.80 -9.60 -24.73
CA PHE A 254 33.66 -9.26 -25.87
C PHE A 254 34.66 -8.18 -25.44
N THR A 255 35.96 -8.47 -25.58
CA THR A 255 37.04 -7.54 -25.23
C THR A 255 37.49 -6.73 -26.45
N CYS A 256 37.72 -5.43 -26.28
CA CYS A 256 38.23 -4.53 -27.30
C CYS A 256 39.46 -3.77 -26.76
N SER A 257 40.44 -3.50 -27.63
CA SER A 257 41.73 -2.90 -27.23
C SER A 257 41.65 -1.38 -27.01
N ASN A 258 40.56 -0.89 -26.41
CA ASN A 258 40.38 0.52 -26.10
C ASN A 258 40.85 0.87 -24.69
N SER A 259 41.68 1.91 -24.58
CA SER A 259 42.12 2.54 -23.33
C SER A 259 41.79 4.02 -23.25
N ALA A 260 41.18 4.60 -24.30
CA ALA A 260 40.75 5.99 -24.31
C ALA A 260 39.40 6.14 -23.60
N ALA A 261 39.28 7.18 -22.77
CA ALA A 261 38.05 7.51 -22.08
C ALA A 261 37.14 8.36 -22.97
N HIS A 262 35.89 7.92 -23.16
CA HIS A 262 34.89 8.58 -23.98
C HIS A 262 33.67 8.99 -23.15
N MET A 263 33.03 10.09 -23.55
CA MET A 263 31.76 10.55 -22.97
C MET A 263 30.56 9.81 -23.55
N PHE A 264 30.66 9.30 -24.78
CA PHE A 264 29.57 8.61 -25.45
C PHE A 264 30.07 7.29 -26.04
N TYR A 265 29.22 6.28 -25.97
CA TYR A 265 29.44 4.96 -26.54
C TYR A 265 28.22 4.54 -27.35
N ARG A 266 28.40 3.86 -28.48
CA ARG A 266 27.28 3.31 -29.25
C ARG A 266 27.60 1.98 -29.89
N PHE A 267 26.57 1.15 -30.02
CA PHE A 267 26.55 -0.01 -30.90
C PHE A 267 25.68 0.32 -32.11
N VAL A 268 26.24 0.10 -33.30
CA VAL A 268 25.48 0.04 -34.55
C VAL A 268 25.34 -1.45 -34.88
N PHE A 269 24.19 -2.02 -34.54
CA PHE A 269 23.84 -3.41 -34.86
C PHE A 269 23.34 -3.50 -36.30
N THR A 270 23.68 -4.59 -36.99
CA THR A 270 23.14 -4.92 -38.32
C THR A 270 22.28 -6.18 -38.20
N PRO A 271 20.95 -6.05 -38.07
CA PRO A 271 20.04 -7.19 -37.98
C PRO A 271 20.17 -8.12 -39.20
N ARG A 272 19.95 -9.43 -38.97
CA ARG A 272 20.04 -10.44 -40.03
C ARG A 272 18.97 -10.18 -41.10
N PRO A 273 19.30 -10.13 -42.41
CA PRO A 273 18.30 -9.93 -43.45
C PRO A 273 17.17 -10.97 -43.38
N GLY A 274 15.92 -10.50 -43.38
CA GLY A 274 14.72 -11.35 -43.38
C GLY A 274 14.16 -11.73 -42.01
N VAL A 275 14.78 -11.35 -40.89
CA VAL A 275 14.15 -11.54 -39.56
C VAL A 275 13.07 -10.50 -39.31
N SER A 276 11.98 -10.90 -38.63
CA SER A 276 10.86 -10.00 -38.37
C SER A 276 11.11 -9.00 -37.23
N HIS A 277 12.11 -9.25 -36.38
CA HIS A 277 12.42 -8.45 -35.19
C HIS A 277 13.93 -8.45 -34.90
N PHE A 278 14.42 -7.43 -34.19
CA PHE A 278 15.73 -7.44 -33.52
C PHE A 278 15.49 -7.45 -32.01
N GLN A 279 16.32 -8.17 -31.25
CA GLN A 279 16.19 -8.19 -29.79
C GLN A 279 17.53 -8.28 -29.06
N VAL A 280 17.55 -7.81 -27.82
CA VAL A 280 18.64 -8.04 -26.85
C VAL A 280 18.04 -7.96 -25.45
N ALA A 281 18.48 -8.82 -24.53
CA ALA A 281 18.11 -8.71 -23.12
C ALA A 281 18.90 -7.56 -22.48
N GLU A 282 20.21 -7.70 -22.37
CA GLU A 282 21.09 -6.73 -21.70
C GLU A 282 22.27 -6.28 -22.56
N ILE A 283 22.71 -5.04 -22.36
CA ILE A 283 23.92 -4.42 -22.91
C ILE A 283 24.72 -3.82 -21.75
N ALA A 284 25.86 -4.41 -21.42
CA ALA A 284 26.76 -3.90 -20.39
C ALA A 284 28.09 -3.40 -20.99
N LEU A 285 28.62 -2.31 -20.43
CA LEU A 285 29.94 -1.77 -20.75
C LEU A 285 30.84 -1.90 -19.52
N ALA A 286 32.01 -2.53 -19.64
CA ALA A 286 32.87 -2.81 -18.50
C ALA A 286 33.35 -1.50 -17.83
N GLY A 287 33.21 -1.42 -16.50
CA GLY A 287 33.54 -0.23 -15.72
C GLY A 287 32.52 0.91 -15.81
N VAL A 288 31.38 0.71 -16.51
CA VAL A 288 30.32 1.69 -16.67
C VAL A 288 28.99 1.11 -16.18
N ASP A 289 28.38 1.79 -15.22
CA ASP A 289 27.06 1.47 -14.68
C ASP A 289 25.97 2.14 -15.54
N LEU A 290 25.25 1.33 -16.33
CA LEU A 290 24.22 1.79 -17.27
C LEU A 290 22.79 1.70 -16.71
N GLY A 291 22.48 0.67 -15.92
CA GLY A 291 21.15 0.46 -15.33
C GLY A 291 20.87 1.30 -14.08
N GLY A 292 21.94 1.84 -13.47
CA GLY A 292 21.92 2.45 -12.15
C GLY A 292 22.38 1.45 -11.11
N ARG A 293 23.23 1.94 -10.20
CA ARG A 293 23.98 1.15 -9.23
C ARG A 293 23.15 0.05 -8.60
N HIS A 294 23.62 -1.18 -8.70
CA HIS A 294 23.29 -2.20 -7.71
C HIS A 294 23.73 -1.66 -6.33
N LEU A 295 22.78 -1.62 -5.39
CA LEU A 295 22.97 -0.98 -4.09
C LEU A 295 23.31 -2.01 -3.02
N LEU A 296 24.23 -1.63 -2.14
CA LEU A 296 24.54 -2.36 -0.91
C LEU A 296 24.02 -1.56 0.28
N TYR A 297 23.07 -2.12 1.01
CA TYR A 297 22.46 -1.44 2.16
C TYR A 297 23.25 -1.80 3.42
N VAL A 298 24.02 -0.85 3.92
CA VAL A 298 24.97 -1.05 5.03
C VAL A 298 24.43 -0.47 6.30
N SER A 299 24.40 -1.27 7.37
CA SER A 299 23.93 -0.87 8.69
C SER A 299 24.76 -1.49 9.81
N SER A 300 24.61 -0.96 11.03
CA SER A 300 25.14 -1.61 12.25
C SER A 300 24.02 -2.00 13.21
N PRO A 301 23.51 -3.25 13.16
CA PRO A 301 22.56 -3.78 14.14
C PRO A 301 23.05 -3.71 15.60
N SER A 302 24.36 -3.59 15.81
CA SER A 302 25.00 -3.40 17.11
C SER A 302 24.96 -1.95 17.64
N GLY A 303 24.37 -1.00 16.91
CA GLY A 303 24.24 0.39 17.33
C GLY A 303 25.46 1.30 17.04
N HIS A 304 26.50 0.78 16.40
CA HIS A 304 27.77 1.50 16.20
C HIS A 304 27.85 2.29 14.86
N ALA A 305 26.73 2.52 14.17
CA ALA A 305 26.71 3.05 12.80
C ALA A 305 27.18 4.50 12.67
N ASP A 306 26.78 5.39 13.58
CA ASP A 306 27.26 6.80 13.62
C ASP A 306 28.74 6.90 14.07
N GLY A 307 29.33 5.81 14.56
CA GLY A 307 30.70 5.76 15.06
C GLY A 307 30.91 6.53 16.38
N SER A 308 32.18 6.72 16.75
CA SER A 308 32.58 7.41 17.99
C SER A 308 33.16 8.82 17.77
N GLY A 309 32.91 9.42 16.61
CA GLY A 309 33.37 10.77 16.27
C GLY A 309 33.03 11.19 14.85
N ARG A 310 33.17 12.48 14.54
CA ARG A 310 32.87 13.03 13.20
C ARG A 310 33.83 12.42 12.18
N GLY A 311 33.28 11.76 11.15
CA GLY A 311 34.07 11.06 10.13
C GLY A 311 34.58 9.68 10.56
N HIS A 312 34.07 9.11 11.66
CA HIS A 312 34.34 7.74 12.09
C HIS A 312 33.12 6.79 11.91
N ASP A 313 32.16 7.20 11.09
CA ASP A 313 30.89 6.50 10.85
C ASP A 313 31.06 5.24 9.97
N ILE A 314 30.04 4.39 9.88
CA ILE A 314 30.13 3.12 9.12
C ILE A 314 30.35 3.31 7.62
N SER A 315 30.05 4.48 7.03
CA SER A 315 30.36 4.73 5.61
C SER A 315 31.85 4.68 5.32
N ARG A 316 32.71 4.91 6.34
CA ARG A 316 34.16 4.78 6.18
C ARG A 316 34.58 3.36 5.80
N SER A 317 33.85 2.34 6.28
CA SER A 317 34.14 0.95 5.93
C SER A 317 33.88 0.60 4.46
N MET A 318 33.32 1.51 3.67
CA MET A 318 32.92 1.29 2.27
C MET A 318 33.39 2.40 1.31
N ASP A 319 34.15 3.40 1.78
CA ASP A 319 34.57 4.51 0.92
C ASP A 319 35.85 4.23 0.11
N GLY A 320 36.40 3.01 0.24
CA GLY A 320 37.57 2.52 -0.49
C GLY A 320 38.88 3.23 -0.15
N ASN A 321 38.85 4.16 0.81
CA ASN A 321 39.98 4.99 1.19
C ASN A 321 40.64 4.46 2.47
N GLY A 322 41.81 3.83 2.32
CA GLY A 322 42.58 3.29 3.45
C GLY A 322 43.07 4.31 4.50
N SER A 323 42.81 5.61 4.31
CA SER A 323 43.10 6.66 5.31
C SER A 323 41.90 6.99 6.22
N THR A 324 40.68 6.61 5.86
CA THR A 324 39.47 6.77 6.66
C THR A 324 39.18 5.50 7.47
N VAL A 325 38.47 5.61 8.60
CA VAL A 325 38.18 4.47 9.49
C VAL A 325 36.81 4.55 10.15
N TRP A 326 36.08 3.43 10.14
CA TRP A 326 34.92 3.26 11.02
C TRP A 326 35.43 2.91 12.42
N ARG A 327 35.01 3.65 13.45
CA ARG A 327 35.42 3.39 14.85
C ARG A 327 34.22 3.15 15.76
N ALA A 328 33.99 1.88 16.08
CA ALA A 328 33.05 1.46 17.10
C ALA A 328 33.72 1.50 18.48
N ALA A 329 33.30 2.42 19.34
CA ALA A 329 33.67 2.43 20.76
C ALA A 329 32.72 1.53 21.58
N ASP A 330 33.18 1.05 22.73
CA ASP A 330 32.44 0.17 23.65
C ASP A 330 31.89 -1.13 23.04
N ALA A 331 32.50 -1.57 21.93
CA ALA A 331 32.18 -2.75 21.15
C ALA A 331 32.66 -4.08 21.80
N THR A 332 32.53 -4.22 23.12
CA THR A 332 33.02 -5.41 23.87
C THR A 332 32.29 -6.71 23.49
N GLY A 333 31.02 -6.62 23.08
CA GLY A 333 30.26 -7.73 22.48
C GLY A 333 30.57 -7.98 20.99
N GLY A 334 31.34 -7.09 20.36
CA GLY A 334 31.58 -7.04 18.92
C GLY A 334 30.80 -5.92 18.22
N ALA A 335 31.45 -5.28 17.25
CA ALA A 335 30.81 -4.36 16.31
C ALA A 335 30.32 -5.16 15.09
N VAL A 336 29.03 -5.10 14.80
CA VAL A 336 28.42 -5.79 13.66
C VAL A 336 28.35 -4.84 12.48
N TRP A 337 29.02 -5.20 11.39
CA TRP A 337 28.78 -4.66 10.06
C TRP A 337 27.75 -5.56 9.37
N GLN A 338 26.62 -5.02 8.89
CA GLN A 338 25.63 -5.76 8.11
C GLN A 338 25.52 -5.15 6.71
N GLY A 339 25.63 -6.00 5.67
CA GLY A 339 25.35 -5.65 4.29
C GLY A 339 24.15 -6.44 3.78
N ASP A 340 23.07 -5.75 3.44
CA ASP A 340 21.87 -6.31 2.80
C ASP A 340 21.90 -6.03 1.29
N LEU A 341 21.54 -7.03 0.49
CA LEU A 341 21.55 -7.06 -0.96
C LEU A 341 20.12 -7.13 -1.52
N GLU A 342 19.93 -6.59 -2.72
CA GLU A 342 18.61 -6.56 -3.40
C GLU A 342 18.22 -7.93 -3.98
N SER A 343 19.19 -8.82 -4.18
CA SER A 343 19.03 -10.18 -4.69
C SER A 343 19.89 -11.18 -3.88
N VAL A 344 19.63 -12.47 -4.07
CA VAL A 344 20.43 -13.54 -3.47
C VAL A 344 21.79 -13.59 -4.18
N ALA A 345 22.89 -13.55 -3.42
CA ALA A 345 24.24 -13.72 -3.95
C ALA A 345 25.04 -14.71 -3.09
N THR A 346 26.02 -15.38 -3.69
CA THR A 346 26.92 -16.33 -3.00
C THR A 346 28.25 -15.68 -2.67
N VAL A 347 28.47 -15.35 -1.40
CA VAL A 347 29.77 -14.83 -0.93
C VAL A 347 30.76 -15.98 -0.77
N THR A 348 31.91 -15.89 -1.46
CA THR A 348 32.99 -16.88 -1.45
C THR A 348 34.24 -16.40 -0.70
N GLY A 349 34.32 -15.10 -0.43
CA GLY A 349 35.37 -14.51 0.37
C GLY A 349 34.99 -13.14 0.92
N TYR A 350 35.82 -12.64 1.82
CA TYR A 350 35.71 -11.29 2.34
C TYR A 350 37.09 -10.74 2.66
N SER A 351 37.20 -9.42 2.83
CA SER A 351 38.42 -8.78 3.28
C SER A 351 38.14 -7.67 4.26
N VAL A 352 39.08 -7.48 5.17
CA VAL A 352 39.13 -6.35 6.11
C VAL A 352 40.44 -5.62 5.90
N THR A 353 40.36 -4.30 5.81
CA THR A 353 41.53 -3.43 5.76
C THR A 353 41.79 -2.84 7.15
N ALA A 354 43.01 -3.07 7.65
CA ALA A 354 43.48 -2.55 8.93
C ALA A 354 43.42 -1.03 8.99
N ALA A 355 43.33 -0.46 10.19
CA ALA A 355 43.42 0.98 10.34
C ALA A 355 44.82 1.50 9.90
N PRO A 356 44.91 2.73 9.34
CA PRO A 356 46.19 3.39 9.09
C PRO A 356 46.85 3.90 10.39
N ASP A 357 46.16 3.80 11.53
CA ASP A 357 46.56 4.26 12.86
C ASP A 357 46.18 3.23 13.96
N THR A 358 46.45 3.56 15.23
CA THR A 358 45.97 2.87 16.45
C THR A 358 45.79 1.34 16.37
N PRO A 359 46.88 0.55 16.16
CA PRO A 359 46.79 -0.90 15.95
C PRO A 359 46.28 -1.69 17.18
N GLN A 360 46.16 -1.05 18.34
CA GLN A 360 45.51 -1.61 19.53
C GLN A 360 43.99 -1.79 19.33
N GLU A 361 43.39 -1.03 18.42
CA GLU A 361 41.95 -1.06 18.12
C GLU A 361 41.59 -1.82 16.85
N ASP A 362 42.54 -2.38 16.07
CA ASP A 362 42.17 -3.32 15.01
C ASP A 362 41.41 -4.53 15.60
N PRO A 363 40.52 -5.19 14.85
CA PRO A 363 39.86 -6.41 15.29
C PRO A 363 40.85 -7.50 15.73
N GLY A 364 40.47 -8.26 16.75
CA GLY A 364 41.16 -9.46 17.24
C GLY A 364 40.56 -10.75 16.68
N SER A 365 39.25 -10.78 16.41
CA SER A 365 38.59 -11.88 15.70
C SER A 365 37.41 -11.39 14.84
N LEU A 366 37.06 -12.22 13.87
CA LEU A 366 36.01 -12.01 12.87
C LEU A 366 35.06 -13.21 12.86
N THR A 367 33.75 -12.97 12.77
CA THR A 367 32.75 -13.99 12.42
C THR A 367 31.91 -13.47 11.26
N LEU A 368 31.82 -14.24 10.17
CA LEU A 368 30.94 -13.95 9.04
C LEU A 368 29.72 -14.88 9.07
N GLU A 369 28.53 -14.30 8.95
CA GLU A 369 27.25 -15.01 8.93
C GLU A 369 26.41 -14.56 7.72
N GLY A 370 25.61 -15.48 7.17
CA GLY A 370 24.65 -15.21 6.08
C GLY A 370 23.21 -15.53 6.48
N CYS A 371 22.24 -14.78 5.98
CA CYS A 371 20.82 -14.95 6.33
C CYS A 371 19.87 -14.63 5.17
N ALA A 372 18.86 -15.49 4.95
CA ALA A 372 17.85 -15.31 3.91
C ALA A 372 16.59 -14.57 4.40
N ASN A 373 16.19 -14.76 5.66
CA ASN A 373 14.91 -14.30 6.21
C ASN A 373 15.03 -13.19 7.29
N GLY A 374 16.25 -12.74 7.60
CA GLY A 374 16.56 -11.76 8.65
C GLY A 374 16.66 -12.33 10.07
N LEU A 375 16.28 -13.60 10.27
CA LEU A 375 16.19 -14.26 11.59
C LEU A 375 17.27 -15.33 11.79
N ASP A 376 17.40 -16.26 10.83
CA ASP A 376 18.24 -17.43 10.96
C ASP A 376 19.60 -17.16 10.32
N TRP A 377 20.56 -16.76 11.16
CA TRP A 377 21.93 -16.44 10.74
C TRP A 377 22.77 -17.72 10.72
N THR A 378 23.29 -18.05 9.55
CA THR A 378 24.15 -19.22 9.30
C THR A 378 25.62 -18.79 9.41
N PRO A 379 26.42 -19.32 10.34
CA PRO A 379 27.87 -19.06 10.37
C PRO A 379 28.55 -19.62 9.11
N LEU A 380 29.33 -18.78 8.43
CA LEU A 380 30.06 -19.12 7.21
C LEU A 380 31.57 -19.19 7.46
N ASP A 381 32.08 -18.34 8.34
CA ASP A 381 33.50 -18.31 8.72
C ASP A 381 33.71 -17.71 10.11
N GLU A 382 34.74 -18.16 10.82
CA GLU A 382 35.17 -17.60 12.10
C GLU A 382 36.70 -17.68 12.22
N ARG A 383 37.35 -16.54 12.52
CA ARG A 383 38.81 -16.42 12.55
C ARG A 383 39.32 -15.57 13.69
N ALA A 384 40.37 -16.04 14.37
CA ALA A 384 41.28 -15.17 15.10
C ALA A 384 42.25 -14.49 14.12
N LEU A 385 42.52 -13.19 14.31
CA LEU A 385 43.46 -12.44 13.47
C LEU A 385 44.89 -12.59 13.99
N GLN A 386 45.45 -13.78 13.74
CA GLN A 386 46.85 -14.13 14.04
C GLN A 386 47.58 -14.58 12.75
N PRO A 387 48.74 -13.99 12.39
CA PRO A 387 49.36 -12.82 13.03
C PRO A 387 48.44 -11.58 12.93
N ALA A 388 48.71 -10.55 13.74
CA ALA A 388 47.95 -9.29 13.65
C ALA A 388 48.00 -8.69 12.23
N LEU A 389 47.02 -7.85 11.92
CA LEU A 389 47.04 -7.04 10.69
C LEU A 389 48.20 -6.03 10.74
N GLN A 390 48.88 -5.85 9.61
CA GLN A 390 49.83 -4.74 9.42
C GLN A 390 49.07 -3.45 9.07
N ARG A 391 49.71 -2.29 9.31
CA ARG A 391 49.10 -0.97 9.10
C ARG A 391 48.65 -0.79 7.65
N GLY A 392 47.35 -0.54 7.44
CA GLY A 392 46.75 -0.45 6.10
C GLY A 392 46.70 -1.75 5.30
N GLU A 393 47.01 -2.91 5.90
CA GLU A 393 46.91 -4.21 5.24
C GLU A 393 45.44 -4.54 4.93
N ARG A 394 45.09 -4.74 3.66
CA ARG A 394 43.85 -5.42 3.26
C ARG A 394 44.11 -6.93 3.26
N ARG A 395 43.64 -7.63 4.28
CA ARG A 395 43.72 -9.11 4.35
C ARG A 395 42.47 -9.74 3.76
N GLN A 396 42.65 -10.63 2.79
CA GLN A 396 41.58 -11.42 2.16
C GLN A 396 41.42 -12.78 2.84
N PHE A 397 40.19 -13.29 2.88
CA PHE A 397 39.79 -14.53 3.52
C PHE A 397 38.84 -15.31 2.60
N THR A 398 39.23 -16.51 2.19
CA THR A 398 38.38 -17.42 1.40
C THR A 398 37.52 -18.28 2.33
N ILE A 399 36.21 -18.30 2.10
CA ILE A 399 35.23 -19.04 2.92
C ILE A 399 35.25 -20.52 2.52
N GLY A 400 35.40 -21.42 3.49
CA GLY A 400 35.46 -22.86 3.22
C GLY A 400 34.12 -23.51 2.85
N LYS A 401 33.00 -22.88 3.24
CA LYS A 401 31.63 -23.30 2.93
C LYS A 401 30.79 -22.07 2.53
N PRO A 402 30.90 -21.58 1.29
CA PRO A 402 30.10 -20.45 0.83
C PRO A 402 28.61 -20.82 0.80
N GLY A 403 27.75 -19.83 0.99
CA GLY A 403 26.30 -19.98 0.92
C GLY A 403 25.65 -18.76 0.26
N ALA A 404 24.44 -18.95 -0.26
CA ALA A 404 23.72 -17.95 -1.03
C ALA A 404 22.66 -17.25 -0.16
N PHE A 405 22.80 -15.94 0.04
CA PHE A 405 21.95 -15.16 0.94
C PHE A 405 21.68 -13.74 0.41
N THR A 406 20.66 -13.09 0.95
CA THR A 406 20.34 -11.66 0.71
C THR A 406 20.95 -10.74 1.77
N ARG A 407 21.42 -11.28 2.90
CA ARG A 407 21.94 -10.48 4.03
C ARG A 407 23.18 -11.14 4.62
N TYR A 408 24.19 -10.34 4.91
CA TYR A 408 25.46 -10.80 5.48
C TYR A 408 25.88 -9.95 6.68
N ARG A 409 26.43 -10.59 7.71
CA ARG A 409 26.97 -9.92 8.91
C ARG A 409 28.43 -10.29 9.12
N LEU A 410 29.28 -9.29 9.25
CA LEU A 410 30.64 -9.43 9.75
C LEU A 410 30.72 -8.85 11.15
N THR A 411 30.80 -9.72 12.16
CA THR A 411 31.01 -9.34 13.55
C THR A 411 32.51 -9.21 13.82
N LEU A 412 32.95 -7.98 14.08
CA LEU A 412 34.32 -7.61 14.42
C LEU A 412 34.46 -7.51 15.93
N ARG A 413 35.32 -8.33 16.57
CA ARG A 413 35.54 -8.27 18.02
C ARG A 413 36.89 -7.66 18.37
N PRO A 414 36.99 -6.87 19.46
CA PRO A 414 38.23 -6.21 19.85
C PRO A 414 39.30 -7.22 20.28
N LYS A 415 40.58 -6.82 20.18
CA LYS A 415 41.70 -7.54 20.81
C LYS A 415 41.55 -7.52 22.34
N SER A 416 42.11 -8.52 23.02
CA SER A 416 42.17 -8.54 24.48
C SER A 416 42.81 -7.25 25.02
N GLY A 417 42.15 -6.61 25.97
CA GLY A 417 42.54 -5.30 26.52
C GLY A 417 41.95 -4.07 25.80
N SER A 418 41.37 -4.22 24.61
CA SER A 418 40.63 -3.13 23.93
C SER A 418 39.12 -3.22 24.21
N LYS A 419 38.45 -2.07 24.21
CA LYS A 419 36.98 -1.93 24.16
C LYS A 419 36.47 -1.35 22.85
N ALA A 420 37.36 -1.08 21.89
CA ALA A 420 37.02 -0.44 20.63
C ALA A 420 37.53 -1.27 19.45
N VAL A 421 36.84 -1.14 18.32
CA VAL A 421 37.18 -1.74 17.03
C VAL A 421 37.29 -0.65 15.97
N ARG A 422 38.36 -0.71 15.17
CA ARG A 422 38.59 0.11 13.99
C ARG A 422 38.87 -0.75 12.76
N VAL A 423 38.31 -0.34 11.63
CA VAL A 423 38.63 -0.86 10.30
C VAL A 423 38.59 0.27 9.29
N ALA A 424 39.46 0.21 8.29
CA ALA A 424 39.46 1.17 7.19
C ALA A 424 38.48 0.79 6.07
N ASP A 425 38.27 -0.51 5.82
CA ASP A 425 37.44 -0.99 4.72
C ASP A 425 36.99 -2.44 4.97
N VAL A 426 35.77 -2.78 4.56
CA VAL A 426 35.15 -4.11 4.61
C VAL A 426 34.59 -4.41 3.23
N ARG A 427 34.90 -5.59 2.68
CA ARG A 427 34.47 -5.98 1.33
C ARG A 427 34.11 -7.47 1.31
N LEU A 428 32.93 -7.80 0.82
CA LEU A 428 32.54 -9.16 0.46
C LEU A 428 32.78 -9.38 -1.05
N THR A 429 33.24 -10.58 -1.40
CA THR A 429 33.46 -11.04 -2.78
C THR A 429 32.81 -12.42 -2.98
N GLY A 430 32.33 -12.71 -4.17
CA GLY A 430 31.50 -13.88 -4.44
C GLY A 430 31.47 -14.28 -5.90
N THR A 431 30.65 -15.28 -6.22
CA THR A 431 30.27 -15.56 -7.60
C THR A 431 29.53 -14.36 -8.14
N GLU A 432 30.12 -13.66 -9.13
CA GLU A 432 29.58 -12.44 -9.76
C GLU A 432 29.32 -11.26 -8.79
N LEU A 433 29.77 -11.37 -7.53
CA LEU A 433 29.61 -10.34 -6.50
C LEU A 433 30.94 -9.71 -6.13
N ASP A 434 30.99 -8.39 -6.20
CA ASP A 434 32.08 -7.59 -5.62
C ASP A 434 31.49 -6.32 -5.00
N THR A 435 31.40 -6.29 -3.68
CA THR A 435 30.80 -5.15 -2.94
C THR A 435 31.53 -3.82 -3.15
N ALA A 436 32.78 -3.82 -3.61
CA ALA A 436 33.49 -2.58 -3.96
C ALA A 436 32.99 -1.94 -5.28
N GLN A 437 32.18 -2.66 -6.06
CA GLN A 437 31.54 -2.17 -7.29
C GLN A 437 30.09 -1.69 -7.04
N LEU A 438 29.56 -1.88 -5.83
CA LEU A 438 28.20 -1.52 -5.45
C LEU A 438 28.12 -0.10 -4.89
N GLY A 439 26.96 0.55 -5.03
CA GLY A 439 26.69 1.83 -4.37
C GLY A 439 26.31 1.64 -2.89
N PRO A 440 27.11 2.11 -1.91
CA PRO A 440 26.76 1.95 -0.50
C PRO A 440 25.64 2.91 -0.09
N VAL A 441 24.60 2.38 0.54
CA VAL A 441 23.48 3.11 1.14
C VAL A 441 23.51 2.88 2.64
N ILE A 442 23.82 3.92 3.41
CA ILE A 442 24.03 3.81 4.85
C ILE A 442 22.72 3.97 5.62
N GLU A 443 22.48 3.10 6.61
CA GLU A 443 21.35 3.19 7.56
C GLU A 443 19.99 3.44 6.87
N TYR A 444 19.74 2.69 5.79
CA TYR A 444 18.49 2.78 5.05
C TYR A 444 17.30 2.30 5.88
N HIS A 445 16.20 3.03 5.75
CA HIS A 445 14.97 2.71 6.43
C HIS A 445 13.77 3.32 5.68
N ARG A 446 12.77 2.50 5.34
CA ARG A 446 11.44 2.98 4.90
C ARG A 446 10.36 2.52 5.86
N ALA A 447 9.31 3.33 6.03
CA ALA A 447 8.21 3.01 6.93
C ALA A 447 6.89 3.68 6.54
N LEU A 448 5.79 3.07 6.97
CA LEU A 448 4.45 3.67 7.01
C LEU A 448 4.00 3.73 8.46
N ASP A 449 3.62 4.91 8.91
CA ASP A 449 2.88 5.06 10.16
C ASP A 449 1.36 5.16 9.87
N PRO A 450 0.55 4.13 10.19
CA PRO A 450 -0.89 4.15 9.94
C PRO A 450 -1.66 5.13 10.85
N GLU A 451 -1.04 5.64 11.94
CA GLU A 451 -1.70 6.58 12.85
C GLU A 451 -1.60 8.05 12.36
N SER A 452 -0.52 8.40 11.64
CA SER A 452 -0.38 9.69 10.94
C SER A 452 -0.72 9.64 9.45
N GLY A 453 -0.71 8.45 8.83
CA GLY A 453 -0.81 8.28 7.38
C GLY A 453 0.38 8.84 6.61
N ILE A 454 1.56 8.91 7.24
CA ILE A 454 2.80 9.40 6.63
C ILE A 454 3.71 8.22 6.32
N HIS A 455 4.06 8.07 5.04
CA HIS A 455 5.18 7.24 4.60
C HIS A 455 6.49 8.02 4.73
N THR A 456 7.56 7.34 5.15
CA THR A 456 8.90 7.92 5.28
C THR A 456 9.96 7.04 4.64
N THR A 457 11.01 7.66 4.10
CA THR A 457 12.24 6.96 3.70
C THR A 457 13.44 7.79 4.12
N ARG A 458 14.43 7.17 4.76
CA ARG A 458 15.65 7.83 5.24
C ARG A 458 16.87 6.96 4.97
N PHE A 459 18.01 7.60 4.69
CA PHE A 459 19.31 6.97 4.51
C PHE A 459 20.43 8.03 4.55
N GLY A 460 21.68 7.58 4.59
CA GLY A 460 22.89 8.42 4.53
C GLY A 460 23.61 8.54 5.88
N SER A 461 24.93 8.74 5.81
CA SER A 461 25.78 9.02 6.97
C SER A 461 25.65 10.48 7.44
N PRO A 462 26.10 10.84 8.65
CA PRO A 462 26.04 12.22 9.16
C PRO A 462 26.68 13.26 8.22
N GLY A 463 25.90 14.26 7.80
CA GLY A 463 26.30 15.26 6.80
C GLY A 463 25.91 14.89 5.36
N GLN A 464 25.33 13.70 5.15
CA GLN A 464 24.83 13.20 3.86
C GLN A 464 23.39 12.64 3.99
N LYS A 465 22.69 12.87 5.10
CA LYS A 465 21.37 12.28 5.34
C LYS A 465 20.34 12.82 4.33
N VAL A 466 19.47 11.92 3.88
CA VAL A 466 18.29 12.19 3.05
C VAL A 466 17.05 11.74 3.83
N LEU A 467 15.99 12.55 3.75
CA LEU A 467 14.65 12.21 4.25
C LEU A 467 13.61 12.47 3.16
N ARG A 468 12.74 11.50 2.95
CA ARG A 468 11.54 11.57 2.13
C ARG A 468 10.33 11.41 3.04
N GLU A 469 9.32 12.26 2.89
CA GLU A 469 8.01 12.11 3.54
C GLU A 469 6.92 12.20 2.47
N ALA A 470 5.92 11.32 2.55
CA ALA A 470 4.79 11.29 1.62
C ALA A 470 3.48 11.02 2.35
N PHE A 471 2.40 11.72 1.98
CA PHE A 471 1.06 11.47 2.50
C PHE A 471 -0.03 11.94 1.53
N ALA A 472 -1.20 11.32 1.61
CA ALA A 472 -2.39 11.72 0.87
C ALA A 472 -3.21 12.69 1.72
N SER A 473 -3.17 13.98 1.41
CA SER A 473 -3.90 14.99 2.19
C SER A 473 -5.36 14.99 1.80
N ARG A 474 -6.26 14.71 2.75
CA ARG A 474 -7.70 14.94 2.57
C ARG A 474 -8.03 16.44 2.61
N SER A 475 -7.45 17.21 3.54
CA SER A 475 -7.67 18.67 3.66
C SER A 475 -7.26 19.51 2.43
N ALA A 476 -6.42 18.96 1.54
CA ALA A 476 -6.04 19.57 0.27
C ALA A 476 -6.50 18.75 -0.96
N ASP A 477 -7.12 17.59 -0.72
CA ASP A 477 -7.59 16.62 -1.70
C ASP A 477 -6.54 16.21 -2.76
N LEU A 478 -5.29 15.97 -2.33
CA LEU A 478 -4.16 15.61 -3.21
C LEU A 478 -3.01 14.90 -2.48
N LEU A 479 -2.08 14.32 -3.25
CA LEU A 479 -0.86 13.69 -2.73
C LEU A 479 0.25 14.74 -2.52
N VAL A 480 0.94 14.66 -1.37
CA VAL A 480 2.04 15.54 -0.98
C VAL A 480 3.32 14.72 -0.82
N LEU A 481 4.39 15.11 -1.53
CA LEU A 481 5.71 14.49 -1.48
C LEU A 481 6.76 15.52 -1.08
N ARG A 482 7.61 15.20 -0.10
CA ARG A 482 8.66 16.06 0.42
C ARG A 482 9.99 15.34 0.43
N TYR A 483 11.03 16.02 -0.02
CA TYR A 483 12.40 15.52 -0.04
C TYR A 483 13.30 16.57 0.60
N GLU A 484 14.15 16.17 1.54
CA GLU A 484 15.16 17.00 2.20
C GLU A 484 16.50 16.24 2.25
N ALA A 485 17.63 16.94 2.08
CA ALA A 485 18.96 16.37 2.16
C ALA A 485 19.97 17.32 2.82
N GLU A 486 21.00 16.77 3.48
CA GLU A 486 22.05 17.57 4.15
C GLU A 486 23.13 18.11 3.20
N ARG A 487 23.21 17.61 1.95
CA ARG A 487 24.24 17.94 0.96
C ARG A 487 23.63 18.55 -0.30
N ALA A 488 24.21 19.66 -0.77
CA ALA A 488 23.88 20.25 -2.08
C ALA A 488 24.01 19.23 -3.21
N GLY A 489 23.05 19.23 -4.14
CA GLY A 489 23.02 18.30 -5.27
C GLY A 489 22.60 16.87 -4.93
N ALA A 490 22.29 16.55 -3.67
CA ALA A 490 21.83 15.21 -3.30
C ALA A 490 20.39 14.90 -3.73
N LEU A 491 19.62 15.94 -4.09
CA LEU A 491 18.27 15.81 -4.67
C LEU A 491 18.23 16.18 -6.16
N ASP A 492 19.37 16.14 -6.85
CA ASP A 492 19.40 16.32 -8.30
C ASP A 492 18.72 15.13 -8.95
N CYS A 493 17.61 15.38 -9.64
CA CYS A 493 16.81 14.32 -10.26
C CYS A 493 16.09 14.78 -11.53
N ASP A 494 15.71 13.81 -12.33
CA ASP A 494 14.74 13.99 -13.41
C ASP A 494 13.42 13.33 -13.00
N ILE A 495 12.32 14.05 -13.22
CA ILE A 495 10.97 13.74 -12.72
C ILE A 495 10.05 13.50 -13.92
N ALA A 496 9.55 12.27 -14.03
CA ALA A 496 8.55 11.88 -15.00
C ALA A 496 7.18 11.61 -14.33
N LEU A 497 6.12 11.80 -15.10
CA LEU A 497 4.76 11.41 -14.76
C LEU A 497 4.21 10.62 -15.95
N THR A 498 3.96 9.32 -15.76
CA THR A 498 3.49 8.42 -16.83
C THR A 498 2.01 8.09 -16.64
N SER A 499 1.29 7.92 -17.74
CA SER A 499 -0.09 7.42 -17.73
C SER A 499 -0.09 5.92 -17.99
N ALA A 500 -0.87 5.17 -17.22
CA ALA A 500 -1.16 3.76 -17.54
C ALA A 500 -2.28 3.60 -18.60
N GLN A 501 -2.74 4.71 -19.19
CA GLN A 501 -3.72 4.76 -20.28
C GLN A 501 -3.11 5.37 -21.56
N ASP A 502 -1.78 5.24 -21.71
CA ASP A 502 -0.97 5.70 -22.86
C ASP A 502 -1.09 7.20 -23.23
N ALA A 503 -1.67 8.03 -22.34
CA ALA A 503 -1.77 9.47 -22.55
C ALA A 503 -0.38 10.14 -22.42
N PRO A 504 0.10 10.88 -23.45
CA PRO A 504 1.44 11.43 -23.44
C PRO A 504 1.60 12.57 -22.42
N ALA A 505 2.76 12.61 -21.78
CA ALA A 505 3.13 13.66 -20.84
C ALA A 505 3.58 14.94 -21.54
N SER A 506 3.26 16.09 -20.95
CA SER A 506 3.69 17.43 -21.37
C SER A 506 4.24 18.21 -20.18
N VAL A 507 5.21 19.09 -20.44
CA VAL A 507 5.96 19.83 -19.42
C VAL A 507 5.79 21.33 -19.60
N ASP A 508 5.64 22.03 -18.48
CA ASP A 508 5.84 23.47 -18.35
C ASP A 508 6.79 23.72 -17.19
N ALA A 509 8.05 24.04 -17.51
CA ALA A 509 9.09 24.27 -16.50
C ALA A 509 8.89 25.61 -15.77
N ALA A 510 8.24 26.61 -16.37
CA ALA A 510 7.96 27.89 -15.73
C ALA A 510 6.85 27.76 -14.68
N ALA A 511 5.85 26.92 -14.93
CA ALA A 511 4.84 26.51 -13.94
C ALA A 511 5.31 25.39 -12.99
N GLY A 512 6.50 24.82 -13.23
CA GLY A 512 7.05 23.68 -12.49
C GLY A 512 6.21 22.41 -12.61
N THR A 513 5.50 22.19 -13.73
CA THR A 513 4.53 21.10 -13.90
C THR A 513 4.90 20.10 -14.99
N VAL A 514 4.61 18.82 -14.73
CA VAL A 514 4.44 17.77 -15.74
C VAL A 514 3.02 17.21 -15.63
N ARG A 515 2.36 16.95 -16.77
CA ARG A 515 0.94 16.57 -16.82
C ARG A 515 0.61 15.67 -17.99
N PHE A 516 -0.44 14.86 -17.84
CA PHE A 516 -1.11 14.18 -18.95
C PHE A 516 -2.64 14.33 -18.82
N GLY A 517 -3.35 14.15 -19.93
CA GLY A 517 -4.81 14.11 -19.97
C GLY A 517 -5.28 13.31 -21.19
N GLY A 518 -6.40 12.61 -21.06
CA GLY A 518 -6.90 11.68 -22.07
C GLY A 518 -8.39 11.40 -21.96
N THR A 519 -8.89 10.58 -22.86
CA THR A 519 -10.25 10.07 -22.87
C THR A 519 -10.21 8.60 -23.25
N MET A 520 -10.72 7.74 -22.37
CA MET A 520 -10.73 6.30 -22.55
C MET A 520 -11.78 5.87 -23.59
N GLY A 521 -11.72 4.62 -24.06
CA GLY A 521 -12.65 4.08 -25.05
C GLY A 521 -14.14 4.09 -24.64
N ASN A 522 -14.45 4.22 -23.34
CA ASN A 522 -15.81 4.40 -22.79
C ASN A 522 -16.20 5.88 -22.59
N GLY A 523 -15.43 6.82 -23.16
CA GLY A 523 -15.66 8.26 -23.05
C GLY A 523 -15.34 8.87 -21.68
N LEU A 524 -14.83 8.11 -20.71
CA LEU A 524 -14.37 8.65 -19.43
C LEU A 524 -13.11 9.50 -19.66
N LYS A 525 -13.13 10.76 -19.25
CA LYS A 525 -11.96 11.63 -19.27
C LYS A 525 -11.13 11.44 -18.02
N HIS A 526 -9.81 11.55 -18.14
CA HIS A 526 -8.88 11.57 -17.01
C HIS A 526 -7.78 12.59 -17.22
N ALA A 527 -7.23 13.12 -16.12
CA ALA A 527 -6.04 13.96 -16.14
C ALA A 527 -5.25 13.82 -14.84
N ALA A 528 -3.94 14.05 -14.91
CA ALA A 528 -3.06 14.19 -13.75
C ALA A 528 -2.07 15.33 -13.97
N VAL A 529 -1.75 16.06 -12.90
CA VAL A 529 -0.74 17.11 -12.89
C VAL A 529 0.11 16.97 -11.64
N LEU A 530 1.42 16.81 -11.83
CA LEU A 530 2.45 16.88 -10.80
C LEU A 530 3.08 18.28 -10.86
N ARG A 531 3.21 18.96 -9.71
CA ARG A 531 3.84 20.28 -9.59
C ARG A 531 4.98 20.30 -8.56
N VAL A 532 6.15 20.78 -8.95
CA VAL A 532 7.20 21.25 -8.03
C VAL A 532 6.74 22.59 -7.44
N THR A 533 6.53 22.65 -6.12
CA THR A 533 5.91 23.82 -5.44
C THR A 533 6.84 24.59 -4.51
N ASP A 534 7.88 23.93 -3.99
CA ASP A 534 8.98 24.51 -3.22
C ASP A 534 10.23 23.75 -3.65
N THR A 535 11.29 24.47 -4.02
CA THR A 535 12.63 23.92 -4.23
C THR A 535 13.66 25.03 -4.01
N ASP A 536 14.86 24.65 -3.59
CA ASP A 536 16.03 25.54 -3.54
C ASP A 536 17.00 25.34 -4.71
N GLY A 537 16.73 24.35 -5.58
CA GLY A 537 17.42 24.14 -6.84
C GLY A 537 16.75 24.84 -8.04
N SER A 538 17.34 24.69 -9.22
CA SER A 538 16.74 25.12 -10.49
C SER A 538 15.82 24.03 -11.06
N VAL A 539 14.76 24.45 -11.77
CA VAL A 539 13.85 23.56 -12.50
C VAL A 539 13.89 23.90 -13.99
N THR A 540 14.15 22.92 -14.84
CA THR A 540 14.12 23.06 -16.31
C THR A 540 13.32 21.92 -16.95
N ALA A 541 12.99 22.05 -18.24
CA ALA A 541 12.42 20.96 -19.01
C ALA A 541 13.54 20.08 -19.58
N ALA A 542 13.31 18.77 -19.63
CA ALA A 542 14.14 17.79 -20.32
C ALA A 542 13.23 16.81 -21.07
N GLY A 543 12.94 17.10 -22.35
CA GLY A 543 11.93 16.35 -23.11
C GLY A 543 10.55 16.41 -22.45
N SER A 544 9.99 15.26 -22.11
CA SER A 544 8.72 15.10 -21.40
C SER A 544 8.85 15.08 -19.86
N GLN A 545 10.03 15.42 -19.32
CA GLN A 545 10.33 15.41 -17.88
C GLN A 545 10.68 16.80 -17.33
N LEU A 546 10.52 16.98 -16.02
CA LEU A 546 11.10 18.10 -15.27
C LEU A 546 12.48 17.70 -14.74
N ARG A 547 13.46 18.58 -14.88
CA ARG A 547 14.85 18.38 -14.43
C ARG A 547 15.15 19.33 -13.28
N VAL A 548 15.46 18.79 -12.10
CA VAL A 548 15.78 19.54 -10.88
C VAL A 548 17.28 19.43 -10.58
N ARG A 549 17.97 20.55 -10.36
CA ARG A 549 19.43 20.57 -10.12
C ARG A 549 19.84 21.53 -9.00
N SER A 550 20.97 21.22 -8.34
CA SER A 550 21.50 21.87 -7.13
C SER A 550 20.59 21.86 -5.90
N ALA A 551 19.61 20.94 -5.82
CA ALA A 551 18.61 20.96 -4.74
C ALA A 551 19.09 20.29 -3.44
N THR A 552 18.73 20.87 -2.29
CA THR A 552 18.72 20.20 -0.97
C THR A 552 17.31 20.00 -0.44
N ARG A 553 16.31 20.63 -1.05
CA ARG A 553 14.91 20.57 -0.65
C ARG A 553 14.01 20.58 -1.89
N MET A 554 13.02 19.70 -1.96
CA MET A 554 11.90 19.88 -2.89
C MET A 554 10.56 19.39 -2.32
N THR A 555 9.46 19.97 -2.80
CA THR A 555 8.08 19.54 -2.49
C THR A 555 7.27 19.41 -3.76
N LEU A 556 6.70 18.23 -3.97
CA LEU A 556 5.84 17.93 -5.11
C LEU A 556 4.39 17.76 -4.62
N LEU A 557 3.45 18.31 -5.39
CA LEU A 557 2.02 18.06 -5.21
C LEU A 557 1.50 17.34 -6.46
N LEU A 558 0.74 16.26 -6.28
CA LEU A 558 0.09 15.51 -7.35
C LEU A 558 -1.41 15.44 -7.11
N ASP A 559 -2.19 15.94 -8.07
CA ASP A 559 -3.63 15.70 -8.15
C ASP A 559 -3.97 15.05 -9.50
N ALA A 560 -4.88 14.10 -9.45
CA ALA A 560 -5.38 13.32 -10.56
C ALA A 560 -6.88 13.14 -10.39
N ARG A 561 -7.66 13.23 -11.48
CA ARG A 561 -9.13 13.20 -11.46
C ARG A 561 -9.66 12.62 -12.76
N THR A 562 -10.88 12.10 -12.72
CA THR A 562 -11.70 11.77 -13.89
C THR A 562 -12.88 12.75 -14.02
N ASP A 563 -13.67 12.65 -15.09
CA ASP A 563 -15.02 13.24 -15.16
C ASP A 563 -16.12 12.30 -14.62
N TYR A 564 -15.80 11.31 -13.79
CA TYR A 564 -16.80 10.50 -13.11
C TYR A 564 -17.67 11.32 -12.14
N ARG A 565 -18.92 10.90 -12.00
CA ARG A 565 -19.83 11.36 -10.95
C ARG A 565 -20.64 10.16 -10.45
N LEU A 566 -20.73 9.99 -9.13
CA LEU A 566 -21.59 8.98 -8.52
C LEU A 566 -23.06 9.46 -8.58
N ASP A 567 -23.66 9.40 -9.76
CA ASP A 567 -25.00 9.91 -10.07
C ASP A 567 -25.55 9.23 -11.33
N ALA A 568 -26.54 8.35 -11.15
CA ALA A 568 -27.16 7.61 -12.25
C ALA A 568 -27.94 8.52 -13.20
N ALA A 569 -28.59 9.58 -12.69
CA ALA A 569 -29.35 10.53 -13.51
C ALA A 569 -28.42 11.39 -14.39
N ALA A 570 -27.21 11.68 -13.91
CA ALA A 570 -26.14 12.30 -14.69
C ALA A 570 -25.39 11.30 -15.61
N LYS A 571 -25.86 10.06 -15.74
CA LYS A 571 -25.20 8.98 -16.50
C LYS A 571 -23.73 8.80 -16.12
N TRP A 572 -23.45 8.88 -14.82
CA TRP A 572 -22.13 8.63 -14.26
C TRP A 572 -21.01 9.54 -14.80
N ARG A 573 -21.35 10.74 -15.28
CA ARG A 573 -20.42 11.74 -15.83
C ARG A 573 -20.65 13.12 -15.24
N GLY A 574 -19.60 13.92 -15.24
CA GLY A 574 -19.52 15.26 -14.66
C GLY A 574 -18.73 16.22 -15.56
N PRO A 575 -18.21 17.33 -15.00
CA PRO A 575 -17.37 18.26 -15.74
C PRO A 575 -15.97 17.68 -16.00
N ASP A 576 -15.27 18.27 -16.97
CA ASP A 576 -13.88 17.95 -17.29
C ASP A 576 -12.95 18.04 -16.04
N PRO A 577 -12.03 17.09 -15.82
CA PRO A 577 -11.17 17.07 -14.62
C PRO A 577 -10.11 18.18 -14.58
N GLN A 578 -9.63 18.67 -15.73
CA GLN A 578 -8.44 19.52 -15.81
C GLN A 578 -8.58 20.87 -15.07
N PRO A 579 -9.73 21.58 -15.12
CA PRO A 579 -9.95 22.80 -14.35
C PRO A 579 -9.94 22.56 -12.83
N ALA A 580 -10.52 21.46 -12.36
CA ALA A 580 -10.57 21.11 -10.94
C ALA A 580 -9.16 20.84 -10.37
N ILE A 581 -8.35 20.05 -11.09
CA ILE A 581 -6.93 19.81 -10.76
C ILE A 581 -6.15 21.13 -10.67
N THR A 582 -6.36 22.00 -11.65
CA THR A 582 -5.66 23.30 -11.73
C THR A 582 -5.99 24.19 -10.52
N ALA A 583 -7.27 24.25 -10.12
CA ALA A 583 -7.73 25.00 -8.96
C ALA A 583 -7.26 24.41 -7.62
N ALA A 584 -7.27 23.08 -7.47
CA ALA A 584 -6.79 22.36 -6.30
C ALA A 584 -5.30 22.61 -6.08
N LEU A 585 -4.46 22.38 -7.11
CA LEU A 585 -3.02 22.63 -7.06
C LEU A 585 -2.70 24.11 -6.80
N ALA A 586 -3.37 25.05 -7.46
CA ALA A 586 -3.17 26.49 -7.20
C ALA A 586 -3.52 26.87 -5.75
N THR A 587 -4.48 26.19 -5.13
CA THR A 587 -4.89 26.42 -3.74
C THR A 587 -3.93 25.79 -2.74
N ALA A 588 -3.52 24.55 -2.97
CA ALA A 588 -2.56 23.84 -2.12
C ALA A 588 -1.15 24.47 -2.18
N SER A 589 -0.72 24.97 -3.35
CA SER A 589 0.57 25.66 -3.52
C SER A 589 0.71 26.94 -2.65
N ARG A 590 -0.40 27.52 -2.16
CA ARG A 590 -0.39 28.65 -1.21
C ARG A 590 -0.11 28.22 0.23
N ARG A 591 -0.11 26.92 0.54
CA ARG A 591 0.17 26.35 1.87
C ARG A 591 1.60 25.81 1.89
N SER A 592 2.36 26.15 2.93
CA SER A 592 3.69 25.53 3.13
C SER A 592 3.57 24.03 3.43
N TYR A 593 4.61 23.26 3.11
CA TYR A 593 4.69 21.85 3.48
C TYR A 593 4.35 21.60 4.96
N LYS A 594 4.88 22.43 5.87
CA LYS A 594 4.60 22.36 7.31
C LYS A 594 3.10 22.53 7.64
N ALA A 595 2.38 23.37 6.89
CA ALA A 595 0.94 23.59 7.06
C ALA A 595 0.08 22.47 6.43
N LEU A 596 0.58 21.77 5.42
CA LEU A 596 -0.03 20.54 4.88
C LEU A 596 0.18 19.38 5.87
N ARG A 597 1.44 19.13 6.28
CA ARG A 597 1.81 18.08 7.25
C ARG A 597 1.11 18.26 8.61
N LYS A 598 0.97 19.49 9.12
CA LYS A 598 0.21 19.76 10.35
C LYS A 598 -1.27 19.39 10.21
N ALA A 599 -1.89 19.67 9.06
CA ALA A 599 -3.29 19.32 8.83
C ALA A 599 -3.46 17.79 8.72
N GLN A 600 -2.54 17.11 8.02
CA GLN A 600 -2.50 15.64 7.94
C GLN A 600 -2.45 15.01 9.34
N LEU A 601 -1.51 15.44 10.18
CA LEU A 601 -1.38 14.93 11.56
C LEU A 601 -2.60 15.20 12.43
N ALA A 602 -3.24 16.37 12.26
CA ALA A 602 -4.44 16.71 13.01
C ALA A 602 -5.64 15.84 12.60
N GLU A 603 -5.81 15.57 11.29
CA GLU A 603 -6.89 14.73 10.78
C GLU A 603 -6.66 13.25 11.12
N ALA A 604 -5.52 12.68 10.74
CA ALA A 604 -5.20 11.28 10.98
C ALA A 604 -5.15 10.97 12.48
N GLY A 605 -4.52 11.84 13.29
CA GLY A 605 -4.50 11.71 14.74
C GLY A 605 -5.89 11.72 15.37
N ALA A 606 -6.82 12.55 14.89
CA ALA A 606 -8.21 12.60 15.38
C ALA A 606 -9.07 11.38 14.99
N VAL A 607 -8.58 10.53 14.08
CA VAL A 607 -9.22 9.27 13.67
C VAL A 607 -8.55 8.08 14.34
N ALA A 608 -7.21 8.07 14.38
CA ALA A 608 -6.41 7.09 15.08
C ALA A 608 -6.80 7.05 16.57
N SER A 609 -6.78 8.20 17.26
CA SER A 609 -7.06 8.32 18.71
C SER A 609 -8.49 7.98 19.13
N ARG A 610 -9.42 7.74 18.19
CA ARG A 610 -10.77 7.31 18.52
C ARG A 610 -10.76 5.95 19.18
N VAL A 611 -9.97 5.01 18.66
CA VAL A 611 -9.86 3.64 19.17
C VAL A 611 -8.42 3.32 19.52
N SER A 612 -8.20 2.86 20.76
CA SER A 612 -6.93 2.28 21.19
C SER A 612 -7.13 0.82 21.59
N VAL A 613 -6.18 -0.05 21.25
CA VAL A 613 -6.19 -1.46 21.67
C VAL A 613 -4.85 -1.85 22.29
N ASN A 614 -4.91 -2.71 23.31
CA ASN A 614 -3.75 -3.32 23.93
C ASN A 614 -4.13 -4.65 24.59
N TRP A 615 -3.67 -5.77 24.04
CA TRP A 615 -3.90 -7.12 24.60
C TRP A 615 -2.59 -7.90 24.81
N GLY A 616 -1.47 -7.19 24.86
CA GLY A 616 -0.15 -7.77 25.04
C GLY A 616 0.98 -6.86 24.54
N ARG A 617 2.17 -7.07 25.09
CA ARG A 617 3.41 -6.40 24.68
C ARG A 617 4.34 -7.40 23.99
N THR A 618 4.81 -7.04 22.80
CA THR A 618 5.92 -7.71 22.12
C THR A 618 7.22 -7.40 22.87
N ASP A 619 8.10 -8.39 23.02
CA ASP A 619 9.41 -8.19 23.62
C ASP A 619 10.26 -7.20 22.81
N ASP A 620 11.10 -6.42 23.50
CA ASP A 620 11.81 -5.29 22.87
C ASP A 620 12.77 -5.74 21.75
N GLY A 621 13.33 -6.95 21.86
CA GLY A 621 14.14 -7.56 20.81
C GLY A 621 13.35 -7.85 19.53
N THR A 622 12.17 -8.44 19.65
CA THR A 622 11.26 -8.69 18.52
C THR A 622 10.65 -7.39 17.99
N ALA A 623 10.32 -6.42 18.85
CA ALA A 623 9.80 -5.12 18.43
C ALA A 623 10.83 -4.28 17.64
N ALA A 624 12.12 -4.46 17.91
CA ALA A 624 13.23 -3.86 17.18
C ALA A 624 13.60 -4.58 15.84
N LEU A 625 12.85 -5.61 15.45
CA LEU A 625 12.97 -6.24 14.12
C LEU A 625 12.10 -5.49 13.08
N PRO A 626 12.53 -5.44 11.80
CA PRO A 626 11.70 -4.93 10.72
C PRO A 626 10.48 -5.83 10.50
N THR A 627 9.42 -5.28 9.90
CA THR A 627 8.10 -5.91 9.81
C THR A 627 8.12 -7.23 9.02
N ASP A 628 8.97 -7.34 7.99
CA ASP A 628 9.20 -8.58 7.25
C ASP A 628 9.76 -9.70 8.14
N ALA A 629 10.76 -9.39 8.97
CA ALA A 629 11.33 -10.33 9.92
C ALA A 629 10.36 -10.69 11.07
N ARG A 630 9.56 -9.73 11.55
CA ARG A 630 8.48 -9.99 12.54
C ARG A 630 7.43 -10.94 11.97
N LEU A 631 7.00 -10.71 10.72
CA LEU A 631 6.04 -11.58 10.02
C LEU A 631 6.62 -12.98 9.77
N ALA A 632 7.88 -13.10 9.35
CA ALA A 632 8.55 -14.39 9.20
C ALA A 632 8.63 -15.18 10.52
N ARG A 633 8.93 -14.48 11.63
CA ARG A 633 8.97 -15.05 12.98
C ARG A 633 7.58 -15.53 13.42
N TYR A 634 6.54 -14.75 13.13
CA TYR A 634 5.14 -15.13 13.37
C TYR A 634 4.73 -16.34 12.53
N GLY A 635 5.17 -16.39 11.26
CA GLY A 635 4.97 -17.51 10.34
C GLY A 635 5.60 -18.83 10.82
N ALA A 636 6.72 -18.73 11.55
CA ALA A 636 7.35 -19.84 12.28
C ALA A 636 6.65 -20.20 13.61
N GLY A 637 5.43 -19.70 13.85
CA GLY A 637 4.58 -20.07 15.00
C GLY A 637 4.91 -19.36 16.31
N LYS A 638 5.73 -18.30 16.31
CA LYS A 638 6.01 -17.52 17.53
C LYS A 638 4.85 -16.57 17.87
N SER A 639 4.95 -15.89 19.01
CA SER A 639 4.01 -14.83 19.41
C SER A 639 4.59 -13.44 19.11
N ASP A 640 3.71 -12.53 18.69
CA ASP A 640 3.96 -11.09 18.51
C ASP A 640 2.61 -10.33 18.62
N PRO A 641 2.10 -10.07 19.84
CA PRO A 641 0.79 -9.44 20.03
C PRO A 641 0.77 -7.99 19.52
N GLY A 642 1.94 -7.33 19.41
CA GLY A 642 2.07 -6.03 18.77
C GLY A 642 1.89 -6.08 17.25
N LEU A 643 2.20 -7.20 16.58
CA LEU A 643 1.96 -7.37 15.14
C LEU A 643 0.46 -7.59 14.86
N GLU A 644 -0.23 -8.33 15.74
CA GLU A 644 -1.69 -8.46 15.74
C GLU A 644 -2.36 -7.08 15.92
N GLN A 645 -1.86 -6.26 16.84
CA GLN A 645 -2.33 -4.88 17.04
C GLN A 645 -2.03 -3.98 15.82
N SER A 646 -0.85 -4.11 15.20
CA SER A 646 -0.54 -3.43 13.93
C SER A 646 -1.52 -3.80 12.82
N MET A 647 -1.93 -5.07 12.70
CA MET A 647 -2.92 -5.49 11.69
C MET A 647 -4.29 -4.81 11.93
N PHE A 648 -4.76 -4.77 13.18
CA PHE A 648 -6.02 -4.09 13.54
C PHE A 648 -5.97 -2.57 13.25
N VAL A 649 -4.87 -1.90 13.60
CA VAL A 649 -4.69 -0.47 13.31
C VAL A 649 -4.56 -0.22 11.81
N LEU A 650 -3.88 -1.10 11.07
CA LEU A 650 -3.75 -1.03 9.62
C LEU A 650 -5.11 -1.17 8.93
N GLY A 651 -5.96 -2.14 9.29
CA GLY A 651 -7.27 -2.30 8.67
C GLY A 651 -8.18 -1.07 8.87
N ARG A 652 -8.14 -0.44 10.05
CA ARG A 652 -8.80 0.87 10.30
C ARG A 652 -8.25 1.97 9.38
N TYR A 653 -6.92 2.08 9.28
CA TYR A 653 -6.26 3.04 8.41
C TYR A 653 -6.62 2.85 6.94
N LEU A 654 -6.59 1.61 6.44
CA LEU A 654 -6.88 1.27 5.05
C LEU A 654 -8.32 1.64 4.68
N LEU A 655 -9.30 1.35 5.55
CA LEU A 655 -10.71 1.67 5.27
C LEU A 655 -10.90 3.18 5.19
N HIS A 656 -10.35 3.92 6.16
CA HIS A 656 -10.40 5.38 6.17
C HIS A 656 -9.60 6.04 5.02
N SER A 657 -8.59 5.35 4.49
CA SER A 657 -7.76 5.82 3.37
C SER A 657 -8.32 5.47 1.99
N SER A 658 -9.31 4.57 1.91
CA SER A 658 -9.94 4.11 0.66
C SER A 658 -11.44 4.44 0.55
N SER A 659 -12.11 4.75 1.67
CA SER A 659 -13.55 5.04 1.70
C SER A 659 -13.87 6.24 2.61
N ARG A 660 -14.42 7.31 2.04
CA ARG A 660 -14.75 8.57 2.73
C ARG A 660 -15.98 9.24 2.10
N PRO A 661 -16.71 10.12 2.82
CA PRO A 661 -17.90 10.80 2.29
C PRO A 661 -17.60 11.56 0.99
N GLY A 662 -18.53 11.50 0.03
CA GLY A 662 -18.38 12.07 -1.31
C GLY A 662 -17.38 11.34 -2.21
N GLY A 663 -16.90 10.16 -1.82
CA GLY A 663 -16.11 9.25 -2.63
C GLY A 663 -16.87 7.97 -3.00
N LEU A 664 -16.14 6.99 -3.52
CA LEU A 664 -16.61 5.64 -3.75
C LEU A 664 -16.31 4.75 -2.53
N PRO A 665 -17.01 3.62 -2.35
CA PRO A 665 -16.64 2.64 -1.36
C PRO A 665 -15.33 1.93 -1.75
N ALA A 666 -14.63 1.41 -0.75
CA ALA A 666 -13.52 0.47 -0.92
C ALA A 666 -13.97 -0.76 -1.72
N ASN A 667 -13.37 -1.00 -2.88
CA ASN A 667 -13.56 -2.20 -3.70
C ASN A 667 -12.73 -3.38 -3.18
N LEU A 668 -12.66 -4.49 -3.93
CA LEU A 668 -11.84 -5.66 -3.60
C LEU A 668 -10.37 -5.35 -3.22
N GLN A 669 -9.79 -4.32 -3.81
CA GLN A 669 -8.42 -3.83 -3.54
C GLN A 669 -8.41 -2.41 -2.92
N GLY A 670 -9.55 -1.97 -2.39
CA GLY A 670 -9.82 -0.66 -1.81
C GLY A 670 -9.63 0.50 -2.78
N LEU A 671 -8.37 0.91 -2.96
CA LEU A 671 -7.95 2.05 -3.78
C LEU A 671 -6.63 1.81 -4.54
N TRP A 672 -5.92 0.72 -4.24
CA TRP A 672 -4.57 0.44 -4.75
C TRP A 672 -4.63 -0.68 -5.78
N ASN A 673 -4.22 -0.41 -7.01
CA ASN A 673 -4.21 -1.36 -8.13
C ASN A 673 -3.19 -0.87 -9.19
N ASP A 674 -2.24 -1.71 -9.61
CA ASP A 674 -1.27 -1.42 -10.67
C ASP A 674 -1.60 -2.09 -12.02
N SER A 675 -2.74 -2.77 -12.13
CA SER A 675 -3.17 -3.49 -13.34
C SER A 675 -4.31 -2.79 -14.09
N ASN A 676 -4.26 -2.85 -15.42
CA ASN A 676 -5.41 -2.56 -16.28
C ASN A 676 -6.35 -3.75 -16.44
N GLN A 677 -5.98 -4.94 -15.98
CA GLN A 677 -6.85 -6.13 -15.90
C GLN A 677 -6.68 -6.76 -14.52
N PRO A 678 -7.20 -6.11 -13.45
CA PRO A 678 -7.10 -6.66 -12.11
C PRO A 678 -7.96 -7.93 -11.95
N PRO A 679 -7.54 -8.85 -11.06
CA PRO A 679 -8.31 -10.01 -10.63
C PRO A 679 -9.74 -9.63 -10.22
N TRP A 680 -10.73 -10.39 -10.70
CA TRP A 680 -12.16 -10.12 -10.47
C TRP A 680 -12.55 -8.64 -10.71
N ALA A 681 -11.95 -8.03 -11.75
CA ALA A 681 -12.16 -6.64 -12.15
C ALA A 681 -11.85 -5.57 -11.07
N SER A 682 -11.35 -5.96 -9.89
CA SER A 682 -11.35 -5.14 -8.67
C SER A 682 -12.72 -4.51 -8.39
N ASP A 683 -13.77 -5.32 -8.52
CA ASP A 683 -15.17 -4.89 -8.45
C ASP A 683 -15.73 -4.73 -7.03
N TYR A 684 -17.04 -4.49 -6.96
CA TYR A 684 -17.82 -4.61 -5.72
C TYR A 684 -18.51 -5.97 -5.69
N HIS A 685 -17.81 -6.94 -5.10
CA HIS A 685 -18.27 -8.32 -4.98
C HIS A 685 -19.28 -8.48 -3.83
N THR A 686 -20.54 -8.82 -4.17
CA THR A 686 -21.70 -8.67 -3.29
C THR A 686 -22.10 -9.91 -2.47
N ASN A 687 -21.37 -11.03 -2.60
CA ASN A 687 -21.69 -12.29 -1.91
C ASN A 687 -20.83 -12.56 -0.65
N ILE A 688 -19.92 -11.65 -0.29
CA ILE A 688 -19.24 -11.54 1.01
C ILE A 688 -18.31 -10.31 1.07
N ASN A 689 -17.56 -10.03 0.00
CA ASN A 689 -16.36 -9.20 0.10
C ASN A 689 -16.67 -7.73 0.37
N VAL A 690 -17.58 -7.11 -0.40
CA VAL A 690 -17.94 -5.69 -0.18
C VAL A 690 -18.60 -5.47 1.17
N GLN A 691 -19.29 -6.47 1.74
CA GLN A 691 -19.84 -6.40 3.09
C GLN A 691 -18.73 -6.54 4.15
N MET A 692 -17.79 -7.47 3.94
CA MET A 692 -16.63 -7.67 4.80
C MET A 692 -15.77 -6.40 4.91
N ASN A 693 -15.66 -5.62 3.82
CA ASN A 693 -14.97 -4.33 3.81
C ASN A 693 -15.48 -3.34 4.88
N TYR A 694 -16.74 -3.47 5.32
CA TYR A 694 -17.40 -2.52 6.24
C TYR A 694 -17.74 -3.09 7.63
N TRP A 695 -17.44 -4.35 7.93
CA TRP A 695 -17.66 -4.93 9.27
C TRP A 695 -16.95 -4.15 10.40
N GLY A 696 -15.79 -3.56 10.10
CA GLY A 696 -15.05 -2.70 11.03
C GLY A 696 -15.55 -1.26 11.10
N ALA A 697 -16.41 -0.79 10.17
CA ALA A 697 -16.71 0.64 10.00
C ALA A 697 -17.37 1.23 11.24
N GLU A 698 -18.48 0.65 11.70
CA GLU A 698 -19.18 1.17 12.88
C GLU A 698 -18.49 0.79 14.19
N THR A 699 -18.15 -0.49 14.33
CA THR A 699 -17.57 -1.10 15.54
C THR A 699 -16.24 -0.47 15.94
N THR A 700 -15.43 -0.02 14.98
CA THR A 700 -14.13 0.64 15.21
C THR A 700 -14.13 2.16 14.98
N ASN A 701 -15.32 2.77 15.06
CA ASN A 701 -15.51 4.22 15.15
C ASN A 701 -15.06 5.00 13.89
N LEU A 702 -15.45 4.48 12.72
CA LEU A 702 -15.20 4.99 11.36
C LEU A 702 -16.51 5.14 10.56
N SER A 703 -17.60 5.54 11.21
CA SER A 703 -18.95 5.66 10.60
C SER A 703 -18.96 6.48 9.31
N GLU A 704 -18.11 7.51 9.21
CA GLU A 704 -18.04 8.36 8.02
C GLU A 704 -17.52 7.61 6.78
N SER A 705 -16.77 6.52 6.95
CA SER A 705 -16.37 5.67 5.83
C SER A 705 -17.56 4.87 5.30
N HIS A 706 -18.55 4.56 6.13
CA HIS A 706 -19.73 3.79 5.74
C HIS A 706 -20.64 4.58 4.76
N GLU A 707 -20.66 5.91 4.86
CA GLU A 707 -21.47 6.81 4.01
C GLU A 707 -21.19 6.63 2.50
N ALA A 708 -19.96 6.29 2.11
CA ALA A 708 -19.62 6.06 0.71
C ALA A 708 -20.27 4.78 0.15
N LEU A 709 -20.40 3.73 0.98
CA LEU A 709 -21.15 2.54 0.61
C LEU A 709 -22.65 2.85 0.49
N VAL A 710 -23.21 3.62 1.42
CA VAL A 710 -24.62 4.05 1.38
C VAL A 710 -24.93 4.75 0.05
N GLU A 711 -24.14 5.77 -0.33
CA GLU A 711 -24.42 6.52 -1.56
C GLU A 711 -24.21 5.66 -2.82
N PHE A 712 -23.20 4.77 -2.82
CA PHE A 712 -23.04 3.80 -3.91
C PHE A 712 -24.28 2.93 -4.07
N VAL A 713 -24.76 2.30 -2.99
CA VAL A 713 -25.96 1.45 -2.98
C VAL A 713 -27.20 2.22 -3.47
N ARG A 714 -27.36 3.50 -3.08
CA ARG A 714 -28.46 4.37 -3.58
C ARG A 714 -28.42 4.56 -5.09
N GLN A 715 -27.24 4.81 -5.66
CA GLN A 715 -27.09 5.09 -7.08
C GLN A 715 -27.18 3.80 -7.93
N VAL A 716 -26.49 2.71 -7.56
CA VAL A 716 -26.54 1.46 -8.34
C VAL A 716 -27.91 0.78 -8.30
N ALA A 717 -28.72 1.03 -7.26
CA ALA A 717 -30.11 0.63 -7.22
C ALA A 717 -30.94 1.16 -8.41
N VAL A 718 -30.52 2.25 -9.08
CA VAL A 718 -31.25 2.81 -10.24
C VAL A 718 -31.23 1.85 -11.44
N PRO A 719 -30.08 1.48 -12.02
CA PRO A 719 -30.03 0.46 -13.08
C PRO A 719 -30.39 -0.94 -12.56
N SER A 720 -30.08 -1.29 -11.30
CA SER A 720 -30.46 -2.60 -10.76
C SER A 720 -31.99 -2.82 -10.70
N ARG A 721 -32.82 -1.78 -10.51
CA ARG A 721 -34.29 -1.89 -10.69
C ARG A 721 -34.67 -2.30 -12.11
N VAL A 722 -33.97 -1.78 -13.12
CA VAL A 722 -34.20 -2.13 -14.53
C VAL A 722 -33.80 -3.58 -14.78
N ALA A 723 -32.60 -3.99 -14.35
CA ALA A 723 -32.16 -5.39 -14.47
C ALA A 723 -33.12 -6.37 -13.76
N THR A 724 -33.55 -6.03 -12.53
CA THR A 724 -34.49 -6.85 -11.74
C THR A 724 -35.81 -7.07 -12.48
N ARG A 725 -36.43 -6.02 -13.03
CA ARG A 725 -37.71 -6.13 -13.75
C ARG A 725 -37.59 -6.91 -15.06
N ASN A 726 -36.46 -6.84 -15.75
CA ASN A 726 -36.21 -7.65 -16.94
C ASN A 726 -36.00 -9.13 -16.58
N ALA A 727 -35.25 -9.43 -15.52
CA ALA A 727 -34.98 -10.79 -15.08
C ALA A 727 -36.20 -11.49 -14.45
N PHE A 728 -37.05 -10.75 -13.72
CA PHE A 728 -38.07 -11.35 -12.85
C PHE A 728 -39.50 -10.83 -13.06
N GLY A 729 -39.73 -10.01 -14.09
CA GLY A 729 -41.05 -9.53 -14.51
C GLY A 729 -41.29 -8.03 -14.25
N ALA A 730 -41.95 -7.36 -15.20
CA ALA A 730 -42.08 -5.89 -15.27
C ALA A 730 -42.68 -5.24 -14.00
N GLU A 731 -43.66 -5.90 -13.38
CA GLU A 731 -44.34 -5.42 -12.17
C GLU A 731 -43.59 -5.73 -10.86
N THR A 732 -42.41 -6.38 -10.93
CA THR A 732 -41.58 -6.65 -9.75
C THR A 732 -41.21 -5.34 -9.05
N ARG A 733 -41.58 -5.23 -7.78
CA ARG A 733 -41.21 -4.12 -6.90
C ARG A 733 -39.78 -4.30 -6.39
N GLY A 734 -39.17 -3.18 -6.01
CA GLY A 734 -37.79 -3.14 -5.53
C GLY A 734 -36.74 -3.60 -6.53
N TRP A 735 -35.63 -4.10 -6.00
CA TRP A 735 -34.45 -4.45 -6.78
C TRP A 735 -33.55 -5.46 -6.07
N THR A 736 -32.75 -6.16 -6.88
CA THR A 736 -31.55 -6.89 -6.44
C THR A 736 -30.42 -6.75 -7.47
N ALA A 737 -29.28 -7.37 -7.22
CA ALA A 737 -28.08 -7.26 -8.03
C ALA A 737 -27.48 -8.63 -8.36
N ARG A 738 -26.53 -8.62 -9.29
CA ARG A 738 -25.63 -9.76 -9.53
C ARG A 738 -24.45 -9.71 -8.56
N THR A 739 -23.61 -10.74 -8.59
CA THR A 739 -22.49 -10.82 -7.63
C THR A 739 -21.44 -9.74 -7.88
N SER A 740 -21.21 -9.35 -9.12
CA SER A 740 -20.25 -8.29 -9.48
C SER A 740 -20.95 -6.98 -9.83
N GLN A 741 -20.60 -5.89 -9.13
CA GLN A 741 -21.07 -4.53 -9.46
C GLN A 741 -19.93 -3.56 -9.81
N SER A 742 -20.20 -2.61 -10.72
CA SER A 742 -19.25 -1.58 -11.17
C SER A 742 -19.63 -0.16 -10.73
N ILE A 743 -18.68 0.79 -10.81
CA ILE A 743 -18.93 2.20 -10.46
C ILE A 743 -19.95 2.90 -11.37
N PHE A 744 -20.25 2.32 -12.54
CA PHE A 744 -21.25 2.83 -13.49
C PHE A 744 -22.59 2.08 -13.39
N GLY A 745 -22.87 1.45 -12.24
CA GLY A 745 -24.11 0.69 -12.02
C GLY A 745 -24.20 -0.61 -12.82
N GLY A 746 -23.06 -1.13 -13.28
CA GLY A 746 -23.00 -2.40 -13.99
C GLY A 746 -23.31 -3.59 -13.06
N ASN A 747 -23.90 -4.65 -13.62
CA ASN A 747 -24.22 -5.92 -12.95
C ASN A 747 -23.72 -7.09 -13.81
N ALA A 748 -22.78 -7.89 -13.30
CA ALA A 748 -22.21 -9.05 -13.99
C ALA A 748 -22.02 -10.24 -13.03
N TRP A 749 -21.67 -11.40 -13.59
CA TRP A 749 -21.37 -12.67 -12.92
C TRP A 749 -22.37 -13.14 -11.84
N GLU A 750 -23.23 -14.08 -12.25
CA GLU A 750 -24.20 -14.83 -11.43
C GLU A 750 -25.23 -14.00 -10.63
N TRP A 751 -26.45 -14.52 -10.50
CA TRP A 751 -27.44 -13.89 -9.61
C TRP A 751 -27.17 -14.25 -8.15
N ASN A 752 -26.78 -13.23 -7.38
CA ASN A 752 -26.85 -13.18 -5.93
C ASN A 752 -28.15 -12.46 -5.52
N THR A 753 -29.28 -13.16 -5.60
CA THR A 753 -30.63 -12.58 -5.44
C THR A 753 -30.86 -11.86 -4.11
N VAL A 754 -30.07 -12.16 -3.08
CA VAL A 754 -30.09 -11.47 -1.77
C VAL A 754 -29.08 -10.30 -1.64
N ALA A 755 -28.36 -9.92 -2.70
CA ALA A 755 -27.37 -8.83 -2.67
C ALA A 755 -27.94 -7.53 -2.08
N SER A 756 -29.13 -7.10 -2.52
CA SER A 756 -29.79 -5.90 -1.98
C SER A 756 -30.23 -6.08 -0.52
N ALA A 757 -30.68 -7.27 -0.12
CA ALA A 757 -31.04 -7.57 1.25
C ALA A 757 -29.82 -7.56 2.21
N TRP A 758 -28.64 -7.97 1.73
CA TRP A 758 -27.41 -7.82 2.51
C TRP A 758 -26.91 -6.35 2.52
N TYR A 759 -27.04 -5.60 1.42
CA TYR A 759 -26.82 -4.15 1.47
C TYR A 759 -27.76 -3.43 2.45
N ALA A 760 -29.03 -3.87 2.57
CA ALA A 760 -29.98 -3.33 3.54
C ALA A 760 -29.54 -3.53 5.00
N GLN A 761 -28.78 -4.60 5.30
CA GLN A 761 -28.13 -4.76 6.61
C GLN A 761 -27.13 -3.62 6.88
N HIS A 762 -26.31 -3.24 5.90
CA HIS A 762 -25.37 -2.11 6.07
C HIS A 762 -26.08 -0.77 6.24
N LEU A 763 -27.16 -0.53 5.48
CA LEU A 763 -28.03 0.65 5.65
C LEU A 763 -28.61 0.73 7.07
N TYR A 764 -29.09 -0.40 7.58
CA TYR A 764 -29.63 -0.55 8.94
C TYR A 764 -28.55 -0.36 10.01
N GLU A 765 -27.38 -0.99 9.86
CA GLU A 765 -26.31 -0.93 10.86
C GLU A 765 -25.76 0.48 11.03
N HIS A 766 -25.68 1.27 9.96
CA HIS A 766 -25.31 2.69 10.10
C HIS A 766 -26.28 3.41 11.05
N TRP A 767 -27.60 3.23 10.92
CA TRP A 767 -28.56 3.76 11.90
C TRP A 767 -28.42 3.09 13.29
N ALA A 768 -28.27 1.78 13.36
CA ALA A 768 -28.20 1.05 14.63
C ALA A 768 -27.03 1.54 15.50
N PHE A 769 -25.91 1.94 14.90
CA PHE A 769 -24.76 2.49 15.61
C PHE A 769 -24.71 4.02 15.69
N THR A 770 -25.35 4.78 14.79
CA THR A 770 -25.37 6.27 14.85
C THR A 770 -26.58 6.85 15.58
N GLN A 771 -27.71 6.15 15.56
CA GLN A 771 -29.03 6.61 15.99
C GLN A 771 -29.51 7.89 15.27
N ASP A 772 -29.05 8.12 14.03
CA ASP A 772 -29.55 9.22 13.22
C ASP A 772 -30.92 8.88 12.59
N LEU A 773 -32.00 9.41 13.17
CA LEU A 773 -33.37 9.22 12.69
C LEU A 773 -33.69 10.02 11.42
N THR A 774 -32.89 11.02 11.05
CA THR A 774 -33.03 11.73 9.77
C THR A 774 -32.47 10.85 8.66
N TYR A 775 -31.24 10.34 8.84
CA TYR A 775 -30.67 9.31 7.96
C TYR A 775 -31.61 8.09 7.81
N LEU A 776 -32.14 7.58 8.93
CA LEU A 776 -33.05 6.43 8.87
C LEU A 776 -34.29 6.74 8.04
N ARG A 777 -34.98 7.85 8.31
CA ARG A 777 -36.22 8.22 7.63
C ARG A 777 -36.02 8.54 6.15
N ASP A 778 -34.97 9.29 5.82
CA ASP A 778 -34.84 9.92 4.52
C ASP A 778 -33.97 9.09 3.54
N VAL A 779 -33.17 8.15 4.06
CA VAL A 779 -32.23 7.33 3.26
C VAL A 779 -32.45 5.83 3.44
N ALA A 780 -32.28 5.30 4.65
CA ALA A 780 -32.23 3.84 4.84
C ALA A 780 -33.62 3.18 4.78
N TYR A 781 -34.61 3.72 5.50
CA TYR A 781 -35.94 3.13 5.62
C TYR A 781 -36.66 2.95 4.27
N PRO A 782 -36.69 3.94 3.35
CA PRO A 782 -37.33 3.77 2.05
C PRO A 782 -36.73 2.62 1.24
N MET A 783 -35.39 2.45 1.27
CA MET A 783 -34.69 1.37 0.57
C MET A 783 -34.94 0.01 1.23
N ILE A 784 -34.86 -0.07 2.57
CA ILE A 784 -35.14 -1.30 3.32
C ILE A 784 -36.58 -1.77 3.02
N LYS A 785 -37.57 -0.87 3.07
CA LYS A 785 -38.98 -1.16 2.75
C LYS A 785 -39.14 -1.63 1.30
N GLU A 786 -38.50 -0.96 0.35
CA GLU A 786 -38.52 -1.34 -1.07
C GLU A 786 -37.94 -2.75 -1.31
N ILE A 787 -36.89 -3.13 -0.59
CA ILE A 787 -36.28 -4.46 -0.70
C ILE A 787 -37.14 -5.54 -0.01
N CYS A 788 -37.91 -5.19 1.03
CA CYS A 788 -38.96 -6.07 1.55
C CYS A 788 -40.06 -6.34 0.52
N GLN A 789 -40.44 -5.34 -0.28
CA GLN A 789 -41.43 -5.50 -1.35
C GLN A 789 -40.94 -6.40 -2.49
N PHE A 790 -39.64 -6.36 -2.82
CA PHE A 790 -39.03 -7.33 -3.73
C PHE A 790 -39.20 -8.77 -3.24
N TRP A 791 -38.99 -9.01 -1.93
CA TRP A 791 -39.16 -10.35 -1.37
C TRP A 791 -40.63 -10.75 -1.18
N GLU A 792 -41.53 -9.81 -0.92
CA GLU A 792 -42.98 -10.03 -0.97
C GLU A 792 -43.45 -10.52 -2.35
N ASP A 793 -42.88 -9.99 -3.44
CA ASP A 793 -43.17 -10.42 -4.82
C ASP A 793 -42.45 -11.71 -5.24
N ARG A 794 -41.37 -12.10 -4.53
CA ARG A 794 -40.49 -13.23 -4.91
C ARG A 794 -40.72 -14.51 -4.12
N LEU A 795 -41.08 -14.42 -2.84
CA LEU A 795 -41.23 -15.60 -1.99
C LEU A 795 -42.36 -16.50 -2.52
N VAL A 796 -42.06 -17.78 -2.68
CA VAL A 796 -43.05 -18.80 -3.10
C VAL A 796 -43.42 -19.69 -1.92
N GLU A 797 -44.60 -20.29 -1.97
CA GLU A 797 -45.08 -21.22 -0.95
C GLU A 797 -44.66 -22.65 -1.30
N ASN A 798 -43.96 -23.33 -0.38
CA ASN A 798 -43.59 -24.73 -0.54
C ASN A 798 -44.76 -25.67 -0.19
N ALA A 799 -44.61 -26.96 -0.46
CA ALA A 799 -45.64 -27.98 -0.19
C ALA A 799 -46.04 -28.12 1.31
N ALA A 800 -45.32 -27.49 2.23
CA ALA A 800 -45.62 -27.45 3.67
C ALA A 800 -46.24 -26.11 4.12
N GLY A 801 -46.61 -25.21 3.19
CA GLY A 801 -47.22 -23.91 3.48
C GLY A 801 -46.24 -22.82 3.96
N GLN A 802 -44.93 -23.09 3.89
CA GLN A 802 -43.87 -22.18 4.30
C GLN A 802 -43.40 -21.34 3.11
N LEU A 803 -42.92 -20.13 3.37
CA LEU A 803 -42.31 -19.26 2.36
C LEU A 803 -40.82 -19.60 2.16
N VAL A 804 -40.41 -19.70 0.90
CA VAL A 804 -39.04 -19.99 0.49
C VAL A 804 -38.58 -19.02 -0.61
N SER A 805 -37.30 -18.63 -0.59
CA SER A 805 -36.68 -18.00 -1.75
C SER A 805 -36.66 -18.99 -2.92
N PRO A 806 -37.18 -18.65 -4.11
CA PRO A 806 -37.18 -19.57 -5.24
C PRO A 806 -35.79 -19.62 -5.91
N ASN A 807 -35.33 -20.82 -6.29
CA ASN A 807 -34.13 -21.04 -7.10
C ASN A 807 -32.85 -20.32 -6.56
N GLY A 808 -32.72 -20.26 -5.24
CA GLY A 808 -31.57 -19.70 -4.54
C GLY A 808 -30.30 -20.48 -4.80
N TRP A 809 -29.14 -19.87 -4.56
CA TRP A 809 -27.82 -20.51 -4.67
C TRP A 809 -27.04 -20.25 -3.40
N SER A 810 -26.29 -21.23 -2.91
CA SER A 810 -25.36 -20.97 -1.81
C SER A 810 -24.01 -20.59 -2.43
N PRO A 811 -23.52 -19.33 -2.26
CA PRO A 811 -22.21 -18.95 -2.75
C PRO A 811 -21.18 -19.94 -2.20
N GLU A 812 -20.43 -20.70 -3.00
CA GLU A 812 -20.35 -20.68 -4.48
C GLU A 812 -20.36 -22.12 -5.01
N HIS A 813 -21.31 -22.93 -4.53
CA HIS A 813 -21.30 -24.38 -4.78
C HIS A 813 -22.69 -25.03 -4.62
N GLY A 814 -22.75 -26.33 -4.94
CA GLY A 814 -23.98 -27.12 -4.89
C GLY A 814 -25.06 -26.70 -5.89
N PRO A 815 -26.28 -27.24 -5.76
CA PRO A 815 -27.38 -26.94 -6.66
C PRO A 815 -28.02 -25.59 -6.36
N ARG A 816 -28.74 -25.05 -7.37
CA ARG A 816 -29.79 -24.07 -7.12
C ARG A 816 -31.08 -24.80 -6.70
N GLU A 817 -31.73 -24.34 -5.64
CA GLU A 817 -33.00 -24.90 -5.15
C GLU A 817 -33.82 -23.88 -4.34
N ASP A 818 -35.07 -24.21 -4.04
CA ASP A 818 -35.93 -23.35 -3.23
C ASP A 818 -35.55 -23.41 -1.74
N GLY A 819 -35.36 -22.24 -1.12
CA GLY A 819 -35.15 -22.10 0.32
C GLY A 819 -33.72 -22.37 0.80
N VAL A 820 -32.70 -22.21 -0.07
CA VAL A 820 -31.28 -22.25 0.35
C VAL A 820 -31.05 -21.37 1.58
N MET A 821 -30.31 -21.87 2.58
CA MET A 821 -30.29 -21.21 3.89
C MET A 821 -29.54 -19.88 3.92
N TYR A 822 -28.58 -19.67 3.02
CA TYR A 822 -27.97 -18.36 2.78
C TYR A 822 -29.03 -17.29 2.51
N ASP A 823 -29.92 -17.55 1.52
CA ASP A 823 -31.00 -16.62 1.17
C ASP A 823 -31.97 -16.42 2.35
N GLN A 824 -32.48 -17.54 2.90
CA GLN A 824 -33.52 -17.51 3.95
C GLN A 824 -33.07 -16.73 5.19
N GLN A 825 -31.80 -16.86 5.59
CA GLN A 825 -31.25 -16.13 6.74
C GLN A 825 -31.11 -14.63 6.46
N ILE A 826 -30.68 -14.25 5.25
CA ILE A 826 -30.55 -12.82 4.86
C ILE A 826 -31.92 -12.16 4.73
N ILE A 827 -32.91 -12.85 4.16
CA ILE A 827 -34.31 -12.35 4.06
C ILE A 827 -34.92 -12.20 5.45
N TRP A 828 -34.65 -13.14 6.36
CA TRP A 828 -35.09 -13.05 7.76
C TRP A 828 -34.48 -11.83 8.47
N ASP A 829 -33.18 -11.55 8.28
CA ASP A 829 -32.51 -10.38 8.89
C ASP A 829 -33.02 -9.06 8.27
N LEU A 830 -33.24 -9.01 6.95
CA LEU A 830 -33.90 -7.90 6.26
C LEU A 830 -35.26 -7.56 6.88
N PHE A 831 -36.12 -8.56 7.07
CA PHE A 831 -37.44 -8.35 7.68
C PHE A 831 -37.31 -7.87 9.14
N GLY A 832 -36.33 -8.37 9.89
CA GLY A 832 -36.01 -7.85 11.24
C GLY A 832 -35.57 -6.38 11.21
N ASN A 833 -34.67 -6.04 10.28
CA ASN A 833 -34.18 -4.68 10.06
C ASN A 833 -35.31 -3.72 9.70
N TYR A 834 -36.24 -4.14 8.85
CA TYR A 834 -37.45 -3.38 8.52
C TYR A 834 -38.33 -3.15 9.74
N LEU A 835 -38.63 -4.19 10.53
CA LEU A 835 -39.50 -4.09 11.70
C LEU A 835 -38.89 -3.22 12.81
N ASP A 836 -37.60 -3.40 13.13
CA ASP A 836 -36.86 -2.53 14.05
C ASP A 836 -36.90 -1.04 13.58
N SER A 837 -36.77 -0.80 12.26
CA SER A 837 -36.78 0.54 11.66
C SER A 837 -38.18 1.20 11.61
N ALA A 838 -39.21 0.44 11.25
CA ALA A 838 -40.59 0.92 11.17
C ALA A 838 -41.15 1.26 12.56
N ALA A 839 -40.82 0.44 13.57
CA ALA A 839 -41.24 0.64 14.94
C ALA A 839 -40.62 1.90 15.58
N VAL A 840 -39.34 2.22 15.33
CA VAL A 840 -38.72 3.43 15.88
C VAL A 840 -39.15 4.72 15.16
N LEU A 841 -39.56 4.61 13.89
CA LEU A 841 -40.12 5.74 13.13
C LEU A 841 -41.62 5.95 13.35
N ASP A 842 -42.33 4.98 13.94
CA ASP A 842 -43.79 4.95 14.13
C ASP A 842 -44.58 5.07 12.81
N VAL A 843 -44.26 4.18 11.85
CA VAL A 843 -44.80 4.21 10.46
C VAL A 843 -45.26 2.84 9.94
N ASP A 844 -46.16 2.85 8.96
CA ASP A 844 -46.60 1.68 8.18
C ASP A 844 -47.07 0.44 9.00
N PRO A 845 -47.95 0.58 10.01
CA PRO A 845 -48.35 -0.53 10.90
C PRO A 845 -48.95 -1.74 10.15
N ASP A 846 -49.72 -1.53 9.09
CA ASP A 846 -50.28 -2.61 8.28
C ASP A 846 -49.18 -3.40 7.55
N TYR A 847 -48.16 -2.71 7.02
CA TYR A 847 -47.04 -3.36 6.34
C TYR A 847 -46.07 -4.04 7.32
N GLN A 848 -45.93 -3.52 8.54
CA GLN A 848 -45.28 -4.25 9.64
C GLN A 848 -45.97 -5.60 9.90
N ALA A 849 -47.31 -5.64 9.92
CA ALA A 849 -48.05 -6.89 10.09
C ALA A 849 -47.82 -7.88 8.93
N THR A 850 -47.78 -7.39 7.69
CA THR A 850 -47.43 -8.19 6.49
C THR A 850 -46.02 -8.76 6.59
N VAL A 851 -45.01 -7.92 6.86
CA VAL A 851 -43.60 -8.35 6.94
C VAL A 851 -43.36 -9.31 8.10
N ALA A 852 -43.94 -9.05 9.28
CA ALA A 852 -43.88 -9.99 10.41
C ALA A 852 -44.54 -11.34 10.10
N THR A 853 -45.65 -11.34 9.34
CA THR A 853 -46.30 -12.57 8.88
C THR A 853 -45.42 -13.34 7.90
N MET A 854 -44.79 -12.66 6.92
CA MET A 854 -43.86 -13.30 6.01
C MET A 854 -42.65 -13.89 6.74
N GLN A 855 -42.01 -13.12 7.63
CA GLN A 855 -40.86 -13.54 8.41
C GLN A 855 -41.14 -14.79 9.25
N LYS A 856 -42.33 -14.86 9.88
CA LYS A 856 -42.77 -16.03 10.65
C LYS A 856 -43.05 -17.26 9.77
N ARG A 857 -43.40 -17.08 8.50
CA ARG A 857 -43.70 -18.15 7.55
C ARG A 857 -42.49 -18.67 6.79
N LEU A 858 -41.33 -17.98 6.83
CA LEU A 858 -40.11 -18.45 6.17
C LEU A 858 -39.74 -19.87 6.63
N ALA A 859 -39.36 -20.74 5.69
CA ALA A 859 -38.86 -22.07 6.01
C ALA A 859 -37.63 -21.98 6.95
N PRO A 860 -37.61 -22.71 8.07
CA PRO A 860 -36.67 -22.46 9.16
C PRO A 860 -35.29 -23.07 8.91
N ASN A 861 -34.32 -22.59 9.69
CA ASN A 861 -33.08 -23.32 9.95
C ASN A 861 -33.37 -24.74 10.47
N LYS A 862 -32.54 -25.71 10.08
CA LYS A 862 -32.67 -27.12 10.45
C LYS A 862 -31.34 -27.68 10.94
N ILE A 863 -31.42 -28.67 11.82
CA ILE A 863 -30.29 -29.50 12.25
C ILE A 863 -30.34 -30.81 11.47
N GLY A 864 -29.23 -31.17 10.82
CA GLY A 864 -29.14 -32.35 9.97
C GLY A 864 -28.62 -33.61 10.66
N ARG A 865 -28.47 -34.69 9.89
CA ARG A 865 -28.19 -36.05 10.42
C ARG A 865 -26.90 -36.19 11.22
N TRP A 866 -25.92 -35.31 11.03
CA TRP A 866 -24.64 -35.32 11.75
C TRP A 866 -24.51 -34.15 12.73
N GLY A 867 -25.63 -33.50 13.08
CA GLY A 867 -25.69 -32.42 14.05
C GLY A 867 -25.31 -31.05 13.47
N GLN A 868 -25.17 -30.93 12.15
CA GLN A 868 -24.82 -29.69 11.47
C GLN A 868 -26.02 -28.76 11.31
N LEU A 869 -25.77 -27.45 11.24
CA LEU A 869 -26.74 -26.51 10.67
C LEU A 869 -26.75 -26.72 9.15
N GLN A 870 -27.91 -27.06 8.59
CA GLN A 870 -28.02 -27.38 7.17
C GLN A 870 -27.83 -26.14 6.28
N GLU A 871 -27.12 -26.30 5.17
CA GLU A 871 -26.94 -25.29 4.12
C GLU A 871 -28.13 -25.22 3.14
N TRP A 872 -28.88 -26.33 3.06
CA TRP A 872 -30.03 -26.53 2.19
C TRP A 872 -31.25 -27.00 3.00
N GLN A 873 -32.46 -26.85 2.46
CA GLN A 873 -33.67 -27.38 3.13
C GLN A 873 -33.72 -28.92 3.11
N THR A 874 -32.93 -29.54 2.23
CA THR A 874 -32.67 -30.98 2.15
C THR A 874 -31.37 -31.33 2.88
N ASP A 875 -31.38 -32.37 3.72
CA ASP A 875 -30.20 -32.88 4.44
C ASP A 875 -29.15 -33.49 3.48
N ARG A 876 -28.34 -32.64 2.83
CA ARG A 876 -27.37 -33.04 1.80
C ARG A 876 -25.92 -32.71 2.16
N ASP A 877 -25.67 -32.01 3.25
CA ASP A 877 -24.36 -31.52 3.66
C ASP A 877 -23.36 -32.67 3.89
N ASP A 878 -22.13 -32.52 3.37
CA ASP A 878 -21.01 -33.43 3.58
C ASP A 878 -20.11 -32.91 4.73
N PRO A 879 -19.89 -33.66 5.82
CA PRO A 879 -18.99 -33.26 6.90
C PRO A 879 -17.52 -33.12 6.48
N ASN A 880 -17.14 -33.59 5.29
CA ASN A 880 -15.78 -33.49 4.74
C ASN A 880 -15.60 -32.27 3.81
N ASP A 881 -16.68 -31.54 3.51
CA ASP A 881 -16.62 -30.38 2.62
C ASP A 881 -16.01 -29.16 3.35
N ILE A 882 -14.87 -28.71 2.82
CA ILE A 882 -14.05 -27.61 3.35
C ILE A 882 -14.14 -26.34 2.48
N HIS A 883 -15.21 -26.19 1.70
CA HIS A 883 -15.49 -25.03 0.85
C HIS A 883 -15.25 -23.69 1.58
N ARG A 884 -14.68 -22.72 0.86
CA ARG A 884 -14.26 -21.42 1.39
C ARG A 884 -15.41 -20.63 2.03
N HIS A 885 -16.61 -20.69 1.45
CA HIS A 885 -17.78 -19.98 1.99
C HIS A 885 -18.45 -20.73 3.14
N THR A 886 -18.94 -19.95 4.10
CA THR A 886 -19.80 -20.39 5.20
C THR A 886 -21.15 -19.69 5.11
N SER A 887 -21.73 -19.65 3.92
CA SER A 887 -22.91 -18.83 3.55
C SER A 887 -24.13 -19.11 4.43
N HIS A 888 -24.36 -20.38 4.78
CA HIS A 888 -25.42 -20.81 5.71
C HIS A 888 -25.16 -20.48 7.19
N LEU A 889 -24.05 -19.81 7.51
CA LEU A 889 -23.74 -19.29 8.84
C LEU A 889 -23.95 -17.78 8.95
N PHE A 890 -24.48 -17.12 7.91
CA PHE A 890 -24.83 -15.69 7.93
C PHE A 890 -25.69 -15.33 9.16
N GLY A 891 -26.64 -16.19 9.54
CA GLY A 891 -27.51 -16.02 10.70
C GLY A 891 -26.79 -15.91 12.05
N VAL A 892 -25.54 -16.38 12.14
CA VAL A 892 -24.62 -16.20 13.29
C VAL A 892 -23.79 -14.93 13.14
N TYR A 893 -23.22 -14.72 11.94
CA TYR A 893 -22.47 -13.52 11.59
C TYR A 893 -22.43 -13.28 10.07
N PRO A 894 -22.68 -12.05 9.58
CA PRO A 894 -22.92 -10.81 10.34
C PRO A 894 -24.32 -10.67 10.96
N GLY A 895 -25.29 -11.51 10.58
CA GLY A 895 -26.66 -11.51 11.09
C GLY A 895 -26.81 -11.79 12.59
N ARG A 896 -28.06 -11.86 13.06
CA ARG A 896 -28.40 -11.98 14.50
C ARG A 896 -29.52 -12.98 14.81
N GLN A 897 -29.76 -13.94 13.92
CA GLN A 897 -30.83 -14.94 14.08
C GLN A 897 -30.42 -16.09 15.00
N ILE A 898 -29.13 -16.46 14.99
CA ILE A 898 -28.61 -17.63 15.70
C ILE A 898 -27.59 -17.16 16.74
N THR A 899 -27.95 -17.23 18.03
CA THR A 899 -27.05 -16.90 19.15
C THR A 899 -27.02 -18.01 20.19
N PRO A 900 -25.95 -18.14 21.00
CA PRO A 900 -25.89 -19.12 22.09
C PRO A 900 -26.98 -18.94 23.15
N ASP A 901 -27.48 -17.72 23.35
CA ASP A 901 -28.47 -17.41 24.39
C ASP A 901 -29.92 -17.61 23.92
N THR A 902 -30.23 -17.24 22.67
CA THR A 902 -31.61 -17.27 22.16
C THR A 902 -31.94 -18.54 21.37
N SER A 903 -30.93 -19.22 20.84
CA SER A 903 -31.08 -20.43 20.01
C SER A 903 -29.93 -21.44 20.25
N PRO A 904 -29.73 -21.95 21.47
CA PRO A 904 -28.55 -22.75 21.83
C PRO A 904 -28.37 -24.00 20.95
N GLU A 905 -29.44 -24.67 20.55
CA GLU A 905 -29.38 -25.86 19.68
C GLU A 905 -28.87 -25.52 18.27
N LEU A 906 -29.36 -24.42 17.68
CA LEU A 906 -28.89 -23.94 16.37
C LEU A 906 -27.46 -23.39 16.44
N ALA A 907 -27.08 -22.75 17.55
CA ALA A 907 -25.71 -22.28 17.77
C ALA A 907 -24.72 -23.46 17.91
N ALA A 908 -25.11 -24.53 18.61
CA ALA A 908 -24.34 -25.77 18.67
C ALA A 908 -24.21 -26.41 17.28
N ALA A 909 -25.29 -26.45 16.49
CA ALA A 909 -25.27 -26.98 15.12
C ALA A 909 -24.42 -26.12 14.17
N ALA A 910 -24.46 -24.80 14.29
CA ALA A 910 -23.61 -23.87 13.54
C ALA A 910 -22.12 -24.06 13.86
N LEU A 911 -21.78 -24.34 15.13
CA LEU A 911 -20.42 -24.68 15.54
C LEU A 911 -19.95 -26.00 14.91
N VAL A 912 -20.83 -26.99 14.77
CA VAL A 912 -20.53 -28.26 14.07
C VAL A 912 -20.23 -28.00 12.59
N SER A 913 -21.07 -27.24 11.87
CA SER A 913 -20.83 -26.88 10.47
C SER A 913 -19.54 -26.06 10.29
N LEU A 914 -19.28 -25.09 11.17
CA LEU A 914 -18.08 -24.24 11.13
C LEU A 914 -16.80 -25.06 11.32
N LYS A 915 -16.81 -26.04 12.22
CA LYS A 915 -15.69 -26.96 12.45
C LYS A 915 -15.43 -27.87 11.25
N ALA A 916 -16.48 -28.42 10.64
CA ALA A 916 -16.38 -29.21 9.41
C ALA A 916 -15.78 -28.37 8.26
N ARG A 917 -16.28 -27.15 8.04
CA ARG A 917 -15.74 -26.18 7.07
C ARG A 917 -14.27 -25.83 7.31
N CYS A 918 -13.82 -25.84 8.56
CA CYS A 918 -12.40 -25.67 8.94
C CYS A 918 -11.56 -26.95 8.80
N GLY A 919 -12.14 -28.09 8.46
CA GLY A 919 -11.47 -29.39 8.40
C GLY A 919 -11.09 -29.96 9.77
N GLU A 920 -11.81 -29.62 10.85
CA GLU A 920 -11.59 -30.20 12.18
C GLU A 920 -11.83 -31.72 12.14
N LYS A 921 -10.89 -32.50 12.70
CA LYS A 921 -10.95 -33.97 12.73
C LYS A 921 -10.89 -34.45 14.16
N GLU A 922 -11.64 -35.51 14.47
CA GLU A 922 -11.63 -36.14 15.78
C GLU A 922 -10.20 -36.59 16.15
N GLY A 923 -9.81 -36.37 17.41
CA GLY A 923 -8.46 -36.67 17.90
C GLY A 923 -7.35 -35.71 17.46
N VAL A 924 -7.59 -34.78 16.53
CA VAL A 924 -6.60 -33.79 16.07
C VAL A 924 -6.82 -32.44 16.78
N PRO A 925 -5.84 -31.92 17.53
CA PRO A 925 -5.94 -30.59 18.13
C PRO A 925 -6.11 -29.50 17.05
N PHE A 926 -7.21 -28.75 17.15
CA PHE A 926 -7.50 -27.64 16.25
C PHE A 926 -6.43 -26.54 16.36
N SER A 927 -5.97 -26.02 15.23
CA SER A 927 -5.02 -24.90 15.16
C SER A 927 -5.12 -24.18 13.82
N GLU A 928 -4.38 -23.09 13.61
CA GLU A 928 -4.32 -22.44 12.30
C GLU A 928 -3.74 -23.36 11.21
N ALA A 929 -2.96 -24.38 11.59
CA ALA A 929 -2.36 -25.33 10.65
C ALA A 929 -3.37 -26.35 10.10
N THR A 930 -4.46 -26.66 10.83
CA THR A 930 -5.46 -27.67 10.42
C THR A 930 -6.43 -27.16 9.37
N VAL A 931 -6.67 -25.84 9.30
CA VAL A 931 -7.46 -25.20 8.23
C VAL A 931 -6.67 -25.25 6.93
N THR A 932 -7.14 -26.01 5.94
CA THR A 932 -6.39 -26.37 4.70
C THR A 932 -7.27 -26.26 3.44
N GLY A 933 -6.68 -26.41 2.25
CA GLY A 933 -7.42 -26.45 0.98
C GLY A 933 -8.12 -25.11 0.64
N ASP A 934 -9.30 -25.20 0.00
CA ASP A 934 -10.13 -24.04 -0.35
C ASP A 934 -10.52 -23.21 0.89
N SER A 935 -10.58 -23.85 2.05
CA SER A 935 -10.76 -23.22 3.37
C SER A 935 -9.70 -22.14 3.72
N ARG A 936 -8.65 -21.94 2.92
CA ARG A 936 -7.47 -21.09 3.22
C ARG A 936 -7.35 -19.82 2.31
N GLY A 937 -8.45 -19.08 2.12
CA GLY A 937 -8.47 -17.76 1.47
C GLY A 937 -8.28 -16.58 2.44
N SER A 938 -7.94 -15.37 1.97
CA SER A 938 -7.77 -14.19 2.82
C SER A 938 -9.01 -13.87 3.66
N TRP A 939 -10.16 -13.79 3.00
CA TRP A 939 -11.45 -13.43 3.61
C TRP A 939 -12.06 -14.55 4.45
N THR A 940 -11.67 -15.82 4.24
CA THR A 940 -12.22 -16.94 5.02
C THR A 940 -11.82 -16.85 6.49
N TRP A 941 -10.60 -16.37 6.78
CA TRP A 941 -10.10 -16.20 8.14
C TRP A 941 -10.91 -15.18 8.96
N PRO A 942 -11.13 -13.91 8.52
CA PRO A 942 -12.03 -12.99 9.20
C PRO A 942 -13.43 -13.50 9.49
N TRP A 943 -14.10 -14.09 8.49
CA TRP A 943 -15.49 -14.51 8.66
C TRP A 943 -15.58 -15.56 9.76
N ARG A 944 -14.67 -16.54 9.73
CA ARG A 944 -14.63 -17.60 10.74
C ARG A 944 -14.15 -17.11 12.09
N ALA A 945 -13.26 -16.12 12.15
CA ALA A 945 -12.89 -15.44 13.40
C ALA A 945 -14.13 -14.81 14.06
N ALA A 946 -14.93 -14.08 13.28
CA ALA A 946 -16.17 -13.47 13.77
C ALA A 946 -17.26 -14.50 14.13
N LEU A 947 -17.40 -15.58 13.35
CA LEU A 947 -18.33 -16.68 13.65
C LEU A 947 -17.94 -17.41 14.95
N PHE A 948 -16.68 -17.77 15.14
CA PHE A 948 -16.20 -18.34 16.42
C PHE A 948 -16.40 -17.35 17.57
N ALA A 949 -16.19 -16.05 17.35
CA ALA A 949 -16.44 -15.03 18.36
C ALA A 949 -17.91 -14.90 18.77
N ARG A 950 -18.85 -14.96 17.81
CA ARG A 950 -20.31 -14.98 18.06
C ARG A 950 -20.78 -16.27 18.74
N LEU A 951 -20.06 -17.37 18.53
CA LEU A 951 -20.30 -18.66 19.19
C LEU A 951 -19.54 -18.81 20.53
N GLY A 952 -18.81 -17.79 20.98
CA GLY A 952 -18.10 -17.76 22.27
C GLY A 952 -16.77 -18.52 22.32
N ASP A 953 -16.24 -18.98 21.18
CA ASP A 953 -14.96 -19.72 21.10
C ASP A 953 -13.78 -18.79 20.79
N GLY A 954 -13.30 -18.10 21.83
CA GLY A 954 -12.16 -17.18 21.73
C GLY A 954 -10.84 -17.83 21.28
N GLU A 955 -10.65 -19.14 21.52
CA GLU A 955 -9.43 -19.83 21.08
C GLU A 955 -9.46 -20.15 19.59
N ARG A 956 -10.59 -20.67 19.07
CA ARG A 956 -10.73 -20.86 17.61
C ARG A 956 -10.74 -19.53 16.87
N ALA A 957 -11.33 -18.48 17.43
CA ALA A 957 -11.21 -17.12 16.89
C ALA A 957 -9.75 -16.64 16.81
N ARG A 958 -8.95 -16.83 17.88
CA ARG A 958 -7.50 -16.53 17.87
C ARG A 958 -6.74 -17.31 16.80
N TYR A 959 -7.01 -18.61 16.63
CA TYR A 959 -6.38 -19.39 15.56
C TYR A 959 -6.69 -18.81 14.17
N MET A 960 -7.88 -18.27 13.92
CA MET A 960 -8.18 -17.63 12.64
C MET A 960 -7.38 -16.32 12.43
N VAL A 961 -7.26 -15.49 13.48
CA VAL A 961 -6.38 -14.29 13.45
C VAL A 961 -4.94 -14.67 13.14
N ARG A 962 -4.41 -15.70 13.82
CA ARG A 962 -3.05 -16.21 13.58
C ARG A 962 -2.88 -16.76 12.16
N GLY A 963 -3.88 -17.48 11.65
CA GLY A 963 -3.89 -18.07 10.32
C GLY A 963 -3.77 -17.04 9.20
N LEU A 964 -4.52 -15.93 9.29
CA LEU A 964 -4.46 -14.85 8.30
C LEU A 964 -3.04 -14.27 8.16
N LEU A 965 -2.43 -13.88 9.29
CA LEU A 965 -1.06 -13.35 9.31
C LEU A 965 -0.03 -14.40 8.85
N ARG A 966 -0.24 -15.67 9.18
CA ARG A 966 0.69 -16.77 8.89
C ARG A 966 0.70 -17.22 7.43
N TYR A 967 -0.46 -17.28 6.78
CA TYR A 967 -0.61 -17.93 5.47
C TYR A 967 -1.02 -16.98 4.34
N ASN A 968 -1.80 -15.95 4.65
CA ASN A 968 -2.50 -15.13 3.64
C ASN A 968 -2.14 -13.64 3.75
N THR A 969 -0.90 -13.31 4.15
CA THR A 969 -0.42 -11.94 4.35
C THR A 969 0.93 -11.69 3.63
N GLY A 970 1.13 -10.49 3.07
CA GLY A 970 2.37 -9.99 2.46
C GLY A 970 3.28 -9.27 3.46
N ALA A 971 4.52 -8.92 3.09
CA ALA A 971 5.46 -8.26 4.00
C ALA A 971 5.02 -6.83 4.39
N ASN A 972 4.27 -6.14 3.51
CA ASN A 972 3.53 -4.90 3.76
C ASN A 972 2.23 -5.07 4.57
N LEU A 973 1.96 -6.28 5.06
CA LEU A 973 0.73 -6.71 5.74
C LEU A 973 -0.57 -6.66 4.91
N PHE A 974 -0.49 -6.53 3.58
CA PHE A 974 -1.66 -6.76 2.71
C PHE A 974 -2.08 -8.23 2.70
N CYS A 975 -3.38 -8.48 2.75
CA CYS A 975 -3.94 -9.82 2.67
C CYS A 975 -3.96 -10.34 1.21
N LYS A 976 -3.97 -11.66 1.04
CA LYS A 976 -3.96 -12.29 -0.29
C LYS A 976 -4.76 -13.59 -0.31
N ILE A 977 -5.63 -13.72 -1.30
CA ILE A 977 -6.16 -14.98 -1.82
C ILE A 977 -5.52 -15.12 -3.21
N PRO A 978 -4.25 -15.58 -3.27
CA PRO A 978 -3.24 -15.15 -4.25
C PRO A 978 -3.82 -14.88 -5.64
N PRO A 979 -3.86 -13.61 -6.09
CA PRO A 979 -3.09 -12.43 -5.64
C PRO A 979 -3.69 -11.61 -4.45
N PHE A 980 -3.27 -10.35 -4.31
CA PHE A 980 -3.75 -9.36 -3.32
C PHE A 980 -5.27 -9.16 -3.35
N GLN A 981 -5.91 -9.27 -2.17
CA GLN A 981 -7.28 -8.82 -1.88
C GLN A 981 -7.36 -8.30 -0.45
N MET A 982 -8.08 -7.20 -0.24
CA MET A 982 -8.03 -6.45 1.03
C MET A 982 -9.21 -6.69 1.96
N ASP A 983 -10.21 -7.44 1.51
CA ASP A 983 -11.28 -8.02 2.33
C ASP A 983 -10.75 -8.62 3.65
N GLY A 984 -9.64 -9.37 3.59
CA GLY A 984 -8.93 -9.90 4.75
C GLY A 984 -8.52 -8.85 5.79
N ASN A 985 -7.97 -7.71 5.35
CA ASN A 985 -7.50 -6.64 6.24
C ASN A 985 -8.66 -5.91 6.93
N PHE A 986 -9.74 -5.66 6.19
CA PHE A 986 -10.93 -4.99 6.72
C PHE A 986 -11.72 -5.92 7.65
N GLY A 987 -11.97 -7.14 7.19
CA GLY A 987 -12.74 -8.13 7.93
C GLY A 987 -12.10 -8.48 9.27
N ILE A 988 -10.78 -8.67 9.32
CA ILE A 988 -10.12 -9.09 10.58
C ILE A 988 -10.20 -8.01 11.66
N THR A 989 -10.26 -6.74 11.24
CA THR A 989 -10.47 -5.60 12.14
C THR A 989 -11.87 -5.65 12.77
N GLY A 990 -12.90 -5.97 11.99
CA GLY A 990 -14.26 -6.22 12.49
C GLY A 990 -14.35 -7.46 13.38
N ALA A 991 -13.70 -8.55 13.00
CA ALA A 991 -13.71 -9.80 13.76
C ALA A 991 -13.02 -9.67 15.14
N ILE A 992 -11.89 -8.97 15.21
CA ILE A 992 -11.22 -8.66 16.48
C ILE A 992 -12.10 -7.76 17.36
N ALA A 993 -12.83 -6.81 16.77
CA ALA A 993 -13.81 -6.02 17.52
C ALA A 993 -14.93 -6.91 18.11
N GLU A 994 -15.46 -7.86 17.34
CA GLU A 994 -16.48 -8.84 17.78
C GLU A 994 -15.97 -9.85 18.83
N MET A 995 -14.66 -10.11 18.92
CA MET A 995 -14.04 -10.87 20.03
C MET A 995 -14.02 -10.08 21.35
N LEU A 996 -13.90 -8.75 21.27
CA LEU A 996 -13.76 -7.84 22.40
C LEU A 996 -15.09 -7.19 22.87
N LEU A 997 -16.03 -6.98 21.95
CA LEU A 997 -17.28 -6.26 22.17
C LEU A 997 -18.39 -6.74 21.22
N GLN A 998 -19.50 -7.19 21.80
CA GLN A 998 -20.72 -7.54 21.06
C GLN A 998 -21.90 -6.65 21.48
N SER A 999 -22.84 -6.41 20.57
CA SER A 999 -24.02 -5.56 20.82
C SER A 999 -25.27 -5.93 20.01
N HIS A 1000 -25.29 -7.10 19.35
CA HIS A 1000 -26.35 -7.48 18.42
C HIS A 1000 -27.63 -7.97 19.13
N GLU A 1001 -27.53 -8.45 20.37
CA GLU A 1001 -28.64 -8.99 21.17
C GLU A 1001 -29.38 -7.93 22.03
N LYS A 1002 -29.28 -6.64 21.66
CA LYS A 1002 -29.77 -5.50 22.46
C LYS A 1002 -29.14 -5.40 23.87
N VAL A 1003 -28.02 -6.10 24.09
CA VAL A 1003 -27.18 -6.10 25.31
C VAL A 1003 -25.73 -5.80 24.90
N ILE A 1004 -25.03 -4.93 25.63
CA ILE A 1004 -23.60 -4.67 25.40
C ILE A 1004 -22.79 -5.75 26.10
N HIS A 1005 -22.18 -6.68 25.37
CA HIS A 1005 -21.43 -7.80 25.92
C HIS A 1005 -19.92 -7.52 25.83
N LEU A 1006 -19.27 -7.39 27.00
CA LEU A 1006 -17.82 -7.14 27.09
C LEU A 1006 -17.04 -8.46 27.11
N LEU A 1007 -15.99 -8.53 26.29
CA LEU A 1007 -15.07 -9.67 26.17
C LEU A 1007 -15.77 -11.02 25.88
N PRO A 1008 -16.70 -11.08 24.90
CA PRO A 1008 -17.52 -12.27 24.62
C PRO A 1008 -16.70 -13.50 24.19
N ALA A 1009 -15.54 -13.29 23.56
CA ALA A 1009 -14.70 -14.36 23.03
C ALA A 1009 -13.20 -14.06 23.22
N LEU A 1010 -12.80 -13.72 24.45
CA LEU A 1010 -11.42 -13.39 24.79
C LEU A 1010 -10.50 -14.63 24.75
N PRO A 1011 -9.40 -14.63 23.98
CA PRO A 1011 -8.40 -15.70 24.03
C PRO A 1011 -7.57 -15.68 25.31
N LYS A 1012 -7.04 -16.83 25.73
CA LYS A 1012 -6.18 -16.96 26.92
C LYS A 1012 -4.87 -16.17 26.81
N ASP A 1013 -4.31 -16.08 25.60
CA ASP A 1013 -3.10 -15.30 25.32
C ASP A 1013 -3.30 -13.79 25.55
N TRP A 1014 -4.55 -13.31 25.54
CA TRP A 1014 -4.94 -11.92 25.79
C TRP A 1014 -5.37 -11.72 27.25
N ALA A 1015 -4.72 -12.39 28.20
CA ALA A 1015 -5.13 -12.43 29.62
C ALA A 1015 -5.24 -11.04 30.28
N ASP A 1016 -4.37 -10.09 29.92
CA ASP A 1016 -4.38 -8.73 30.45
C ASP A 1016 -4.44 -7.72 29.29
N GLY A 1017 -5.27 -6.69 29.42
CA GLY A 1017 -5.41 -5.71 28.35
C GLY A 1017 -6.44 -4.62 28.57
N SER A 1018 -6.58 -3.78 27.55
CA SER A 1018 -7.58 -2.73 27.45
C SER A 1018 -7.96 -2.43 26.01
N PHE A 1019 -9.19 -1.96 25.81
CA PHE A 1019 -9.58 -1.21 24.62
C PHE A 1019 -10.29 0.09 25.03
N SER A 1020 -10.21 1.12 24.19
CA SER A 1020 -11.04 2.31 24.32
C SER A 1020 -11.69 2.66 22.99
N GLY A 1021 -12.88 3.23 23.05
CA GLY A 1021 -13.55 3.87 21.92
C GLY A 1021 -14.19 2.97 20.85
N LEU A 1022 -14.24 1.65 21.07
CA LEU A 1022 -15.07 0.76 20.25
C LEU A 1022 -16.54 1.13 20.41
N ARG A 1023 -17.38 0.87 19.41
CA ARG A 1023 -18.79 1.28 19.44
C ARG A 1023 -19.74 0.10 19.59
N ALA A 1024 -20.92 0.37 20.14
CA ALA A 1024 -22.02 -0.57 20.28
C ALA A 1024 -23.32 0.03 19.72
N ARG A 1025 -24.21 -0.85 19.23
CA ARG A 1025 -25.55 -0.48 18.75
C ARG A 1025 -26.34 0.24 19.86
N GLY A 1026 -27.20 1.17 19.47
CA GLY A 1026 -27.88 2.13 20.35
C GLY A 1026 -27.14 3.45 20.55
N GLY A 1027 -26.06 3.72 19.80
CA GLY A 1027 -25.36 5.00 19.84
C GLY A 1027 -24.39 5.15 21.01
N TYR A 1028 -23.69 4.07 21.37
CA TYR A 1028 -22.75 4.03 22.49
C TYR A 1028 -21.30 3.85 22.06
N GLU A 1029 -20.40 4.51 22.79
CA GLU A 1029 -18.97 4.25 22.78
C GLU A 1029 -18.57 3.53 24.08
N VAL A 1030 -17.69 2.54 23.97
CA VAL A 1030 -17.32 1.59 25.02
C VAL A 1030 -15.81 1.56 25.20
N SER A 1031 -15.38 1.56 26.46
CA SER A 1031 -14.00 1.29 26.86
C SER A 1031 -13.97 0.24 27.95
N CYS A 1032 -12.98 -0.63 27.97
CA CYS A 1032 -12.89 -1.76 28.89
C CYS A 1032 -11.41 -2.07 29.22
N THR A 1033 -11.13 -2.36 30.48
CA THR A 1033 -9.82 -2.85 30.97
C THR A 1033 -10.04 -4.17 31.71
N TRP A 1034 -9.18 -5.14 31.47
CA TRP A 1034 -9.27 -6.48 32.06
C TRP A 1034 -7.93 -7.01 32.55
N ARG A 1035 -8.01 -7.92 33.51
CA ARG A 1035 -6.85 -8.64 34.06
C ARG A 1035 -7.20 -10.10 34.28
N SER A 1036 -6.25 -11.00 34.01
CA SER A 1036 -6.42 -12.46 34.13
C SER A 1036 -7.73 -12.98 33.49
N GLY A 1037 -8.08 -12.43 32.31
CA GLY A 1037 -9.28 -12.78 31.55
C GLY A 1037 -10.60 -12.21 32.10
N ARG A 1038 -10.57 -11.27 33.05
CA ARG A 1038 -11.77 -10.71 33.70
C ARG A 1038 -11.80 -9.19 33.62
N VAL A 1039 -12.96 -8.63 33.26
CA VAL A 1039 -13.18 -7.17 33.24
C VAL A 1039 -12.98 -6.62 34.65
N THR A 1040 -12.10 -5.62 34.76
CA THR A 1040 -11.79 -4.89 36.00
C THR A 1040 -12.35 -3.48 36.03
N ASP A 1041 -12.46 -2.83 34.88
CA ASP A 1041 -13.08 -1.50 34.72
C ASP A 1041 -13.68 -1.36 33.31
N PHE A 1042 -14.75 -0.58 33.18
CA PHE A 1042 -15.33 -0.24 31.88
C PHE A 1042 -16.13 1.07 31.94
N THR A 1043 -16.29 1.72 30.79
CA THR A 1043 -17.09 2.94 30.64
C THR A 1043 -17.99 2.83 29.41
N ILE A 1044 -19.26 3.21 29.56
CA ILE A 1044 -20.23 3.38 28.46
C ILE A 1044 -20.55 4.87 28.32
N VAL A 1045 -20.21 5.46 27.17
CA VAL A 1045 -20.55 6.84 26.80
C VAL A 1045 -21.73 6.81 25.84
N ALA A 1046 -22.74 7.63 26.11
CA ALA A 1046 -23.87 7.89 25.21
C ALA A 1046 -23.60 9.22 24.48
N ASP A 1047 -22.77 9.18 23.43
CA ASP A 1047 -22.46 10.34 22.59
C ASP A 1047 -23.48 10.54 21.47
N ARG A 1048 -24.09 9.45 20.97
CA ARG A 1048 -25.12 9.50 19.90
C ARG A 1048 -26.49 8.92 20.28
N ALA A 1049 -26.59 8.21 21.40
CA ALA A 1049 -27.85 7.61 21.86
C ALA A 1049 -28.97 8.66 22.09
N HIS A 1050 -30.21 8.29 21.77
CA HIS A 1050 -31.39 9.16 21.93
C HIS A 1050 -31.65 9.59 23.38
N ASN A 1051 -31.32 8.74 24.35
CA ASN A 1051 -31.52 9.02 25.76
C ASN A 1051 -30.34 8.48 26.60
N ARG A 1052 -30.44 8.62 27.93
CA ARG A 1052 -29.42 8.14 28.89
C ARG A 1052 -30.03 7.26 29.97
N ASP A 1053 -30.98 6.43 29.55
CA ASP A 1053 -31.58 5.40 30.40
C ASP A 1053 -30.54 4.33 30.73
N LYS A 1054 -30.89 3.40 31.63
CA LYS A 1054 -29.98 2.31 31.98
C LYS A 1054 -29.91 1.32 30.82
N VAL A 1055 -28.70 0.98 30.40
CA VAL A 1055 -28.44 -0.05 29.39
C VAL A 1055 -28.02 -1.36 30.05
N ALA A 1056 -28.41 -2.48 29.46
CA ALA A 1056 -27.95 -3.80 29.86
C ALA A 1056 -26.52 -4.02 29.36
N VAL A 1057 -25.59 -4.27 30.27
CA VAL A 1057 -24.19 -4.61 29.96
C VAL A 1057 -23.88 -5.98 30.56
N ARG A 1058 -23.41 -6.93 29.75
CA ARG A 1058 -22.92 -8.22 30.24
C ARG A 1058 -21.42 -8.12 30.51
N VAL A 1059 -21.05 -8.38 31.76
CA VAL A 1059 -19.69 -8.24 32.30
C VAL A 1059 -19.40 -9.45 33.18
N ASN A 1060 -18.29 -10.16 32.92
CA ASN A 1060 -17.89 -11.35 33.71
C ASN A 1060 -19.05 -12.36 33.91
N ASN A 1061 -19.77 -12.67 32.83
CA ASN A 1061 -20.95 -13.55 32.77
C ASN A 1061 -22.17 -13.12 33.62
N LYS A 1062 -22.29 -11.81 33.95
CA LYS A 1062 -23.46 -11.24 34.62
C LYS A 1062 -23.97 -10.01 33.90
N VAL A 1063 -25.29 -9.87 33.78
CA VAL A 1063 -25.92 -8.65 33.25
C VAL A 1063 -26.05 -7.62 34.37
N VAL A 1064 -25.59 -6.40 34.12
CA VAL A 1064 -25.70 -5.24 35.01
C VAL A 1064 -26.33 -4.07 34.27
N TRP A 1065 -27.12 -3.26 34.99
CA TRP A 1065 -27.83 -2.11 34.42
C TRP A 1065 -27.05 -0.82 34.68
N VAL A 1066 -26.40 -0.30 33.63
CA VAL A 1066 -25.43 0.80 33.72
C VAL A 1066 -26.05 2.09 33.18
N LYS A 1067 -25.86 3.22 33.86
CA LYS A 1067 -26.29 4.54 33.35
C LYS A 1067 -25.15 5.18 32.55
N PRO A 1068 -25.28 5.39 31.22
CA PRO A 1068 -24.21 5.94 30.39
C PRO A 1068 -23.80 7.37 30.78
N VAL A 1069 -22.52 7.70 30.62
CA VAL A 1069 -22.00 9.08 30.76
C VAL A 1069 -22.21 9.87 29.47
N LYS A 1070 -22.26 11.22 29.54
CA LYS A 1070 -22.51 12.08 28.36
C LYS A 1070 -21.26 12.29 27.49
N THR A 1071 -20.10 12.30 28.11
CA THR A 1071 -18.80 12.50 27.46
C THR A 1071 -17.78 11.58 28.11
N ARG A 1072 -16.67 11.27 27.41
CA ARG A 1072 -15.49 10.71 28.08
C ARG A 1072 -15.14 11.59 29.29
N ARG A 1073 -14.85 11.00 30.46
CA ARG A 1073 -14.10 11.70 31.49
C ARG A 1073 -12.70 11.90 30.91
N GLY A 1074 -12.15 13.12 30.99
CA GLY A 1074 -10.81 13.40 30.47
C GLY A 1074 -9.78 12.54 31.19
N ASN A 1075 -8.94 11.85 30.42
CA ASN A 1075 -7.66 11.32 30.86
C ASN A 1075 -6.59 12.41 30.76
#